data_AF-A0A4Q5N002-F1
#
_entry.id   AF-A0A4Q5N002-F1
#
_cell.length_a   1.000
_cell.length_b   1.000
_cell.length_c   1.000
_cell.angle_alpha   90.00
_cell.angle_beta   90.00
_cell.angle_gamma   90.00
#
_symmetry.space_group_name_H-M   'P 1'
#
loop_
_entity.id
_entity.type
_entity.pdbx_description
1 polymer ?
#
loop_
_entity_poly.entity_id
_entity_poly.type
_entity_poly.pdbx_seq_one_letter_code
_entity_poly.pdbx_strand_id
1 'polypeptide(L)'
;MTVRRDERQTVRDARTAGLARAAAVAAELADLPGWLLVGDPDRLTDPELRAQAQRGADLRAELDEIHRGVAALDAELDALDGDRTRDIFLFLEWCRWLESLADPQDVLDQLTPDPRRLFRGTPPRMALATARRMLDVIVANGGLVGDGQRFVDAAKLADDDVFDLNQTARVRLDPLADGHLIGVLLPMRLETRYRRPAAPGDPWRLRVRVHPDPVALARPPLPASRQEAERVAECWTYAAGDLTTDAGAAAFTSLAGSVGGARAAYLLRSVPVAPTGTRFAPASAADDDDQGGRADPYRAALPAVLTLWGDAGTGLRRLGELHPDLVAIAAQADLGTALADLRPDQLPELWWTSYAAALQVGLAVEVELPDGPHLDVLLVSGLADLDARTVFEAHADLGTLGLVPPMTATNTVAGQPTADVGRDPARWLAIARTAGSGTAGGLAGVLTTRPRLDGVGTVDPALLDVVPHLVTALWPVLWQRWLKDVENSAETYQMGDWAARLLAPLGTWPALRVGDVPYGVLPAVDLAAWRPGPRDPVWEEGVTALLGEVAPAWSRAARDGGTAVDADAAALLDVIGRVPTSREIGSRALLPLEVVALLEAIVNGVAAPDTLAAWEAMAAAALAVEPPPARRYQAFGYVQPAVRGGQNLRELLETYLDMHWEELAFAGREEEDRPPLLARLIRHSLLLTQAEVSRLGEGWESWTHQYLPPLDDARQLANDAAMGGRVSELPQYALDRLDEQFPPDRNALAIARQFVDVREAVRELAGRDADLLDGGLLAPAVAAVVDTSSHRIDPWVTAVGTRRLRRLIDRDVPRRIGAYGWVDDLDPAVDPTPPTAAGLLHAPGNAQALTAAVLRDHVLHDEDPRWQLTVRSDLARLAARLGGDVRLGIHLSEALGREIERRAGDPGAVLDLRRRFPARPEWAGRRVCDGQHVIDAAPATLPASVGDLTDLRQVVDTYGDLLVADAVHDVVSGRAAAAAESLEAAAGLGAPPELRVLRTQRQGFSVRTTVLVALPSGAADPSSPVTVADPALSALLVTETGPATGWTWTRDAAAVTLADLGLDVPDVVLLPQARLDALAADALDGPADGGTAGARRVALDRLCSLLDLQRGLPDLAGDPATGEAELR
;
A
#
# COMPACT_ATOMS: atom_id res chain seq x y z
N MET A 1 27.43 -1.16 35.43
CA MET A 1 26.01 -0.78 35.55
C MET A 1 25.23 -1.47 34.45
N THR A 2 24.53 -2.54 34.79
CA THR A 2 23.96 -3.48 33.82
C THR A 2 22.78 -2.88 33.03
N VAL A 3 22.53 -3.45 31.84
CA VAL A 3 21.36 -3.29 30.94
C VAL A 3 20.02 -3.07 31.67
N ARG A 4 19.89 -3.52 32.92
CA ARG A 4 18.81 -3.24 33.88
C ARG A 4 18.49 -1.76 34.16
N ARG A 5 19.32 -0.79 33.75
CA ARG A 5 19.05 0.65 33.96
C ARG A 5 18.79 1.46 32.70
N ASP A 6 18.76 0.83 31.52
CA ASP A 6 18.31 1.50 30.30
C ASP A 6 16.77 1.49 30.24
N GLU A 7 16.18 2.67 30.43
CA GLU A 7 14.74 2.89 30.34
C GLU A 7 14.19 2.51 28.95
N ARG A 8 14.94 2.79 27.86
CA ARG A 8 14.51 2.47 26.50
C ARG A 8 14.51 0.95 26.28
N GLN A 9 15.55 0.24 26.73
CA GLN A 9 15.54 -1.23 26.71
C GLN A 9 14.39 -1.80 27.52
N THR A 10 14.14 -1.26 28.71
CA THR A 10 13.03 -1.67 29.57
C THR A 10 11.68 -1.57 28.85
N VAL A 11 11.43 -0.49 28.12
CA VAL A 11 10.18 -0.32 27.34
C VAL A 11 10.15 -1.29 26.15
N ARG A 12 11.27 -1.49 25.44
CA ARG A 12 11.38 -2.47 24.35
C ARG A 12 11.13 -3.90 24.83
N ASP A 13 11.70 -4.30 25.96
CA ASP A 13 11.50 -5.63 26.58
C ASP A 13 10.02 -5.85 26.91
N ALA A 14 9.39 -4.84 27.53
CA ALA A 14 7.96 -4.90 27.84
C ALA A 14 7.11 -4.99 26.57
N ARG A 15 7.49 -4.26 25.52
CA ARG A 15 6.80 -4.29 24.22
C ARG A 15 6.91 -5.66 23.56
N THR A 16 8.10 -6.24 23.53
CA THR A 16 8.34 -7.59 23.01
C THR A 16 7.57 -8.63 23.82
N ALA A 17 7.56 -8.53 25.15
CA ALA A 17 6.76 -9.39 26.02
C ALA A 17 5.26 -9.22 25.75
N GLY A 18 4.79 -8.00 25.47
CA GLY A 18 3.40 -7.73 25.10
C GLY A 18 3.00 -8.34 23.77
N LEU A 19 3.84 -8.23 22.74
CA LEU A 19 3.63 -8.89 21.45
C LEU A 19 3.61 -10.43 21.59
N ALA A 20 4.54 -10.99 22.38
CA ALA A 20 4.56 -12.42 22.67
C ALA A 20 3.29 -12.88 23.43
N ARG A 21 2.83 -12.09 24.40
CA ARG A 21 1.58 -12.36 25.12
C ARG A 21 0.37 -12.25 24.21
N ALA A 22 0.33 -11.27 23.31
CA ALA A 22 -0.73 -11.13 22.30
C ALA A 22 -0.82 -12.38 21.43
N ALA A 23 0.32 -12.87 20.92
CA ALA A 23 0.39 -14.09 20.13
C ALA A 23 -0.08 -15.32 20.92
N ALA A 24 0.32 -15.45 22.18
CA ALA A 24 -0.11 -16.55 23.05
C ALA A 24 -1.63 -16.53 23.32
N VAL A 25 -2.19 -15.37 23.66
CA VAL A 25 -3.64 -15.20 23.88
C VAL A 25 -4.44 -15.44 22.61
N ALA A 26 -3.93 -14.98 21.46
CA ALA A 26 -4.55 -15.25 20.16
C ALA A 26 -4.54 -16.77 19.83
N ALA A 27 -3.47 -17.49 20.18
CA ALA A 27 -3.41 -18.95 20.04
C ALA A 27 -4.42 -19.65 20.98
N GLU A 28 -4.50 -19.24 22.25
CA GLU A 28 -5.51 -19.75 23.20
C GLU A 28 -6.94 -19.52 22.70
N LEU A 29 -7.21 -18.37 22.05
CA LEU A 29 -8.51 -18.08 21.42
C LEU A 29 -8.78 -18.96 20.21
N ALA A 30 -7.76 -19.23 19.39
CA ALA A 30 -7.89 -20.06 18.19
C ALA A 30 -8.18 -21.53 18.52
N ASP A 31 -7.74 -22.01 19.69
CA ASP A 31 -8.01 -23.37 20.17
C ASP A 31 -9.46 -23.57 20.66
N LEU A 32 -10.19 -22.49 20.95
CA LEU A 32 -11.59 -22.56 21.35
C LEU A 32 -12.51 -22.74 20.13
N PRO A 33 -13.48 -23.66 20.17
CA PRO A 33 -14.49 -23.80 19.13
C PRO A 33 -15.20 -22.48 18.84
N GLY A 34 -15.21 -22.04 17.58
CA GLY A 34 -15.71 -20.71 17.20
C GLY A 34 -17.15 -20.43 17.64
N TRP A 35 -18.03 -21.43 17.67
CA TRP A 35 -19.41 -21.29 18.13
C TRP A 35 -19.55 -20.95 19.62
N LEU A 36 -18.55 -21.27 20.45
CA LEU A 36 -18.51 -20.89 21.87
C LEU A 36 -18.28 -19.39 22.05
N LEU A 37 -17.57 -18.76 21.10
CA LEU A 37 -17.19 -17.35 21.14
C LEU A 37 -18.32 -16.40 20.72
N VAL A 38 -19.49 -16.94 20.36
CA VAL A 38 -20.65 -16.21 19.82
C VAL A 38 -21.78 -16.10 20.83
N GLY A 39 -22.23 -14.87 21.08
CA GLY A 39 -23.32 -14.56 22.01
C GLY A 39 -22.91 -14.62 23.49
N ASP A 40 -23.91 -14.44 24.36
CA ASP A 40 -23.72 -14.48 25.82
C ASP A 40 -23.33 -15.90 26.28
N PRO A 41 -22.26 -16.07 27.09
CA PRO A 41 -21.94 -17.34 27.73
C PRO A 41 -23.13 -18.00 28.44
N ASP A 42 -24.02 -17.22 29.06
CA ASP A 42 -25.17 -17.72 29.83
C ASP A 42 -26.23 -18.45 28.99
N ARG A 43 -26.16 -18.37 27.65
CA ARG A 43 -27.00 -19.18 26.74
C ARG A 43 -26.76 -20.69 26.86
N LEU A 44 -25.60 -21.10 27.37
CA LEU A 44 -25.19 -22.50 27.45
C LEU A 44 -25.69 -23.10 28.77
N THR A 45 -26.41 -24.22 28.70
CA THR A 45 -26.92 -24.92 29.89
C THR A 45 -25.85 -25.76 30.57
N ASP A 46 -24.90 -26.30 29.79
CA ASP A 46 -23.77 -27.07 30.28
C ASP A 46 -22.76 -26.16 31.01
N PRO A 47 -22.45 -26.41 32.30
CA PRO A 47 -21.50 -25.60 33.06
C PRO A 47 -20.09 -25.55 32.47
N GLU A 48 -19.60 -26.63 31.85
CA GLU A 48 -18.24 -26.71 31.29
C GLU A 48 -18.15 -25.86 30.02
N LEU A 49 -19.13 -25.99 29.12
CA LEU A 49 -19.20 -25.18 27.91
C LEU A 49 -19.42 -23.69 28.24
N ARG A 50 -20.22 -23.37 29.27
CA ARG A 50 -20.37 -21.99 29.77
C ARG A 50 -19.05 -21.42 30.27
N ALA A 51 -18.28 -22.19 31.03
CA ALA A 51 -16.97 -21.77 31.52
C ALA A 51 -15.98 -21.53 30.37
N GLN A 52 -15.98 -22.37 29.32
CA GLN A 52 -15.16 -22.17 28.12
C GLN A 52 -15.56 -20.91 27.34
N ALA A 53 -16.87 -20.66 27.17
CA ALA A 53 -17.37 -19.44 26.53
C ALA A 53 -16.99 -18.17 27.32
N GLN A 54 -17.09 -18.20 28.66
CA GLN A 54 -16.64 -17.11 29.51
C GLN A 54 -15.13 -16.89 29.37
N ARG A 55 -14.32 -17.96 29.37
CA ARG A 55 -12.87 -17.86 29.13
C ARG A 55 -12.55 -17.21 27.79
N GLY A 56 -13.28 -17.52 26.73
CA GLY A 56 -13.13 -16.87 25.43
C GLY A 56 -13.49 -15.38 25.43
N ALA A 57 -14.51 -14.97 26.19
CA ALA A 57 -14.85 -13.56 26.39
C ALA A 57 -13.73 -12.81 27.14
N ASP A 58 -13.22 -13.42 28.22
CA ASP A 58 -12.12 -12.86 29.01
C ASP A 58 -10.83 -12.72 28.19
N LEU A 59 -10.48 -13.74 27.38
CA LEU A 59 -9.31 -13.72 26.49
C LEU A 59 -9.40 -12.61 25.43
N ARG A 60 -10.58 -12.35 24.85
CA ARG A 60 -10.77 -11.25 23.88
C ARG A 60 -10.53 -9.88 24.54
N ALA A 61 -11.03 -9.71 25.76
CA ALA A 61 -10.83 -8.48 26.54
C ALA A 61 -9.36 -8.30 26.95
N GLU A 62 -8.70 -9.39 27.36
CA GLU A 62 -7.26 -9.41 27.67
C GLU A 62 -6.44 -9.00 26.44
N LEU A 63 -6.72 -9.57 25.28
CA LEU A 63 -6.02 -9.22 24.04
C LEU A 63 -6.20 -7.73 23.71
N ASP A 64 -7.38 -7.13 23.98
CA ASP A 64 -7.65 -5.71 23.71
C ASP A 64 -6.81 -4.82 24.62
N GLU A 65 -6.69 -5.21 25.89
CA GLU A 65 -5.83 -4.55 26.86
C GLU A 65 -4.35 -4.67 26.47
N ILE A 66 -3.90 -5.84 26.01
CA ILE A 66 -2.53 -6.05 25.52
C ILE A 66 -2.22 -5.13 24.33
N HIS A 67 -3.09 -5.06 23.32
CA HIS A 67 -2.87 -4.21 22.16
C HIS A 67 -2.83 -2.72 22.52
N ARG A 68 -3.69 -2.26 23.45
CA ARG A 68 -3.62 -0.89 23.99
C ARG A 68 -2.32 -0.66 24.75
N GLY A 69 -1.88 -1.62 25.55
CA GLY A 69 -0.60 -1.54 26.27
C GLY A 69 0.61 -1.47 25.32
N VAL A 70 0.63 -2.26 24.24
CA VAL A 70 1.68 -2.18 23.21
C VAL A 70 1.68 -0.81 22.52
N ALA A 71 0.51 -0.26 22.17
CA ALA A 71 0.42 1.07 21.58
C ALA A 71 0.91 2.17 22.53
N ALA A 72 0.62 2.05 23.83
CA ALA A 72 1.13 2.97 24.85
C ALA A 72 2.65 2.87 25.01
N LEU A 73 3.24 1.67 24.94
CA LEU A 73 4.69 1.48 24.93
C LEU A 73 5.35 2.07 23.68
N ASP A 74 4.70 1.99 22.50
CA ASP A 74 5.18 2.66 21.29
C ASP A 74 5.21 4.19 21.48
N ALA A 75 4.15 4.77 22.06
CA ALA A 75 4.11 6.19 22.38
C ALA A 75 5.16 6.58 23.44
N GLU A 76 5.43 5.71 24.42
CA GLU A 76 6.49 5.94 25.41
C GLU A 76 7.89 5.91 24.76
N LEU A 77 8.16 4.97 23.85
CA LEU A 77 9.42 4.93 23.09
C LEU A 77 9.64 6.23 22.31
N ASP A 78 8.58 6.72 21.65
CA ASP A 78 8.61 7.97 20.88
C ASP A 78 8.82 9.19 21.80
N ALA A 79 8.24 9.18 23.00
CA ALA A 79 8.46 10.25 24.00
C ALA A 79 9.90 10.25 24.56
N LEU A 80 10.57 9.08 24.58
CA LEU A 80 11.96 8.96 25.03
C LEU A 80 12.99 9.47 24.01
N ASP A 81 12.59 9.85 22.79
CA ASP A 81 13.47 10.51 21.81
C ASP A 81 13.72 11.99 22.13
N GLY A 82 12.77 12.65 22.80
CA GLY A 82 12.88 14.04 23.22
C GLY A 82 13.70 14.25 24.49
N ASP A 83 13.77 15.50 24.94
CA ASP A 83 14.44 15.85 26.19
C ASP A 83 13.74 15.23 27.40
N ARG A 84 14.51 14.48 28.21
CA ARG A 84 13.96 13.85 29.40
C ARG A 84 13.54 14.90 30.42
N THR A 85 12.30 14.79 30.88
CA THR A 85 11.84 15.56 32.03
C THR A 85 12.63 15.12 33.25
N ARG A 86 13.40 16.03 33.86
CA ARG A 86 14.20 15.72 35.06
C ARG A 86 13.30 15.19 36.17
N ASP A 87 13.78 14.19 36.92
CA ASP A 87 13.01 13.54 38.00
C ASP A 87 12.41 14.53 39.00
N ILE A 88 13.11 15.64 39.26
CA ILE A 88 12.60 16.71 40.12
C ILE A 88 11.31 17.36 39.61
N PHE A 89 11.11 17.49 38.30
CA PHE A 89 9.88 18.06 37.74
C PHE A 89 8.73 17.07 37.80
N LEU A 90 8.99 15.79 37.56
CA LEU A 90 8.00 14.73 37.79
C LEU A 90 7.58 14.71 39.26
N PHE A 91 8.57 14.81 40.16
CA PHE A 91 8.36 14.87 41.58
C PHE A 91 7.55 16.10 42.03
N LEU A 92 7.75 17.26 41.40
CA LEU A 92 6.95 18.45 41.74
C LEU A 92 5.53 18.38 41.17
N GLU A 93 5.31 17.64 40.09
CA GLU A 93 3.98 17.50 39.49
C GLU A 93 3.09 16.53 40.26
N TRP A 94 3.54 15.30 40.53
CA TRP A 94 2.72 14.37 41.33
C TRP A 94 2.46 14.92 42.75
N CYS A 95 3.37 15.71 43.37
CA CYS A 95 3.09 16.39 44.63
C CYS A 95 1.88 17.33 44.50
N ARG A 96 1.93 18.27 43.54
CA ARG A 96 0.84 19.21 43.29
C ARG A 96 -0.48 18.52 42.95
N TRP A 97 -0.42 17.44 42.19
CA TRP A 97 -1.59 16.64 41.83
C TRP A 97 -2.19 15.93 43.05
N LEU A 98 -1.39 15.15 43.79
CA LEU A 98 -1.87 14.38 44.95
C LEU A 98 -2.38 15.28 46.08
N GLU A 99 -1.74 16.42 46.31
CA GLU A 99 -2.17 17.42 47.32
C GLU A 99 -3.54 18.04 46.97
N SER A 100 -3.97 17.97 45.72
CA SER A 100 -5.27 18.49 45.27
C SER A 100 -6.44 17.52 45.45
N LEU A 101 -6.16 16.25 45.78
CA LEU A 101 -7.15 15.18 45.86
C LEU A 101 -7.51 14.84 47.30
N ALA A 102 -8.78 14.50 47.53
CA ALA A 102 -9.30 14.13 48.85
C ALA A 102 -9.92 12.72 48.89
N ASP A 103 -10.38 12.19 47.76
CA ASP A 103 -10.95 10.85 47.64
C ASP A 103 -9.91 9.88 47.03
N PRO A 104 -9.64 8.71 47.65
CA PRO A 104 -8.80 7.67 47.05
C PRO A 104 -9.30 7.20 45.68
N GLN A 105 -10.60 7.28 45.39
CA GLN A 105 -11.16 6.92 44.09
C GLN A 105 -10.74 7.94 43.02
N ASP A 106 -10.71 9.24 43.34
CA ASP A 106 -10.25 10.28 42.42
C ASP A 106 -8.79 10.09 42.02
N VAL A 107 -7.95 9.55 42.91
CA VAL A 107 -6.56 9.18 42.59
C VAL A 107 -6.54 8.12 41.51
N LEU A 108 -7.36 7.06 41.64
CA LEU A 108 -7.41 5.97 40.67
C LEU A 108 -8.02 6.40 39.33
N ASP A 109 -9.06 7.22 39.36
CA ASP A 109 -9.76 7.69 38.17
C ASP A 109 -8.87 8.65 37.34
N GLN A 110 -7.94 9.36 37.97
CA GLN A 110 -6.98 10.25 37.31
C GLN A 110 -5.59 9.61 37.08
N LEU A 111 -5.32 8.42 37.63
CA LEU A 111 -4.05 7.73 37.47
C LEU A 111 -3.90 7.24 36.02
N THR A 112 -2.75 7.51 35.41
CA THR A 112 -2.32 6.85 34.18
C THR A 112 -1.24 5.84 34.53
N PRO A 113 -1.55 4.53 34.57
CA PRO A 113 -0.58 3.51 34.92
C PRO A 113 0.57 3.45 33.93
N ASP A 114 1.73 3.00 34.41
CA ASP A 114 2.86 2.69 33.57
C ASP A 114 2.54 1.48 32.67
N PRO A 115 2.60 1.63 31.33
CA PRO A 115 2.20 0.57 30.41
C PRO A 115 3.08 -0.69 30.52
N ARG A 116 4.29 -0.58 31.09
CA ARG A 116 5.20 -1.72 31.32
C ARG A 116 4.68 -2.68 32.38
N ARG A 117 3.87 -2.22 33.35
CA ARG A 117 3.32 -3.09 34.42
C ARG A 117 2.54 -4.26 33.84
N LEU A 118 1.82 -4.02 32.73
CA LEU A 118 1.01 -5.04 32.05
C LEU A 118 1.82 -6.28 31.64
N PHE A 119 3.12 -6.11 31.38
CA PHE A 119 3.99 -7.17 30.87
C PHE A 119 5.09 -7.60 31.84
N ARG A 120 5.08 -7.07 33.07
CA ARG A 120 6.06 -7.38 34.14
C ARG A 120 5.56 -8.36 35.21
N GLY A 121 4.32 -8.86 35.09
CA GLY A 121 3.79 -9.93 35.95
C GLY A 121 3.25 -9.49 37.31
N THR A 122 3.00 -8.20 37.52
CA THR A 122 2.39 -7.61 38.73
C THR A 122 0.95 -7.16 38.40
N PRO A 123 -0.06 -7.30 39.29
CA PRO A 123 -1.42 -6.81 39.00
C PRO A 123 -1.40 -5.35 38.52
N PRO A 124 -2.14 -5.01 37.45
CA PRO A 124 -1.80 -3.89 36.55
C PRO A 124 -2.11 -2.49 37.08
N ARG A 125 -2.62 -2.34 38.31
CA ARG A 125 -3.07 -1.03 38.81
C ARG A 125 -2.78 -0.85 40.30
N MET A 126 -2.45 0.39 40.67
CA MET A 126 -2.49 0.83 42.05
C MET A 126 -3.84 0.46 42.68
N ALA A 127 -3.82 -0.25 43.81
CA ALA A 127 -5.04 -0.64 44.50
C ALA A 127 -5.65 0.56 45.26
N LEU A 128 -6.98 0.55 45.45
CA LEU A 128 -7.69 1.54 46.28
C LEU A 128 -7.10 1.65 47.69
N ALA A 129 -6.60 0.54 48.25
CA ALA A 129 -5.92 0.53 49.53
C ALA A 129 -4.58 1.30 49.52
N THR A 130 -3.86 1.30 48.39
CA THR A 130 -2.61 2.06 48.22
C THR A 130 -2.91 3.54 48.05
N ALA A 131 -3.86 3.91 47.19
CA ALA A 131 -4.33 5.29 47.04
C ALA A 131 -4.78 5.89 48.38
N ARG A 132 -5.51 5.11 49.20
CA ARG A 132 -5.92 5.54 50.54
C ARG A 132 -4.74 5.81 51.47
N ARG A 133 -3.71 4.93 51.49
CA ARG A 133 -2.50 5.15 52.30
C ARG A 133 -1.77 6.42 51.90
N MET A 134 -1.70 6.72 50.61
CA MET A 134 -1.07 7.95 50.12
C MET A 134 -1.77 9.19 50.67
N LEU A 135 -3.10 9.26 50.55
CA LEU A 135 -3.87 10.42 51.06
C LEU A 135 -3.82 10.51 52.59
N ASP A 136 -3.86 9.39 53.31
CA ASP A 136 -3.71 9.37 54.78
C ASP A 136 -2.36 9.97 55.21
N VAL A 137 -1.26 9.67 54.49
CA VAL A 137 0.07 10.24 54.74
C VAL A 137 0.09 11.75 54.46
N ILE A 138 -0.54 12.20 53.36
CA ILE A 138 -0.64 13.62 53.00
C ILE A 138 -1.41 14.39 54.08
N VAL A 139 -2.55 13.86 54.54
CA VAL A 139 -3.34 14.45 55.63
C VAL A 139 -2.54 14.50 56.92
N ALA A 140 -1.84 13.42 57.28
CA ALA A 140 -0.97 13.37 58.46
C ALA A 140 0.20 14.37 58.39
N ASN A 141 0.64 14.73 57.18
CA ASN A 141 1.69 15.71 56.92
C ASN A 141 1.15 17.14 56.65
N GLY A 142 -0.04 17.46 57.14
CA GLY A 142 -0.61 18.80 57.05
C GLY A 142 -1.14 19.18 55.66
N GLY A 143 -1.47 18.19 54.84
CA GLY A 143 -1.98 18.39 53.48
C GLY A 143 -0.89 18.46 52.40
N LEU A 144 0.35 18.08 52.71
CA LEU A 144 1.49 18.16 51.80
C LEU A 144 2.15 16.78 51.60
N VAL A 145 2.69 16.50 50.42
CA VAL A 145 3.47 15.26 50.17
C VAL A 145 4.83 15.33 50.86
N GLY A 146 5.51 16.49 50.82
CA GLY A 146 6.77 16.71 51.54
C GLY A 146 8.00 16.11 50.85
N ASP A 147 8.84 15.38 51.59
CA ASP A 147 10.04 14.71 51.06
C ASP A 147 9.66 13.40 50.36
N GLY A 148 10.07 13.24 49.09
CA GLY A 148 9.61 12.13 48.25
C GLY A 148 9.98 10.75 48.78
N GLN A 149 11.20 10.57 49.28
CA GLN A 149 11.62 9.26 49.80
C GLN A 149 10.87 8.92 51.08
N ARG A 150 10.73 9.88 52.00
CA ARG A 150 9.94 9.68 53.23
C ARG A 150 8.47 9.40 52.93
N PHE A 151 7.91 10.04 51.91
CA PHE A 151 6.54 9.79 51.48
C PHE A 151 6.37 8.37 50.94
N VAL A 152 7.25 7.94 50.03
CA VAL A 152 7.28 6.57 49.46
C VAL A 152 7.36 5.53 50.59
N ASP A 153 8.26 5.74 51.54
CA ASP A 153 8.45 4.82 52.67
C ASP A 153 7.23 4.79 53.61
N ALA A 154 6.65 5.95 53.92
CA ALA A 154 5.51 6.08 54.83
C ALA A 154 4.21 5.51 54.23
N ALA A 155 3.96 5.75 52.94
CA ALA A 155 2.82 5.21 52.19
C ALA A 155 3.02 3.74 51.78
N LYS A 156 4.24 3.21 51.95
CA LYS A 156 4.66 1.86 51.57
C LYS A 156 4.40 1.59 50.09
N LEU A 157 4.90 2.49 49.23
CA LEU A 157 4.79 2.37 47.78
C LEU A 157 5.83 1.37 47.27
N ALA A 158 5.43 0.49 46.36
CA ALA A 158 6.37 -0.31 45.58
C ALA A 158 6.98 0.54 44.46
N ASP A 159 8.11 0.10 43.89
CA ASP A 159 8.75 0.77 42.74
C ASP A 159 7.75 1.00 41.59
N ASP A 160 6.90 0.01 41.33
CA ASP A 160 5.87 0.10 40.30
C ASP A 160 4.79 1.15 40.61
N ASP A 161 4.46 1.39 41.89
CA ASP A 161 3.52 2.44 42.27
C ASP A 161 4.15 3.82 42.05
N VAL A 162 5.46 3.95 42.26
CA VAL A 162 6.21 5.17 41.93
C VAL A 162 6.29 5.37 40.41
N PHE A 163 6.43 4.30 39.62
CA PHE A 163 6.39 4.38 38.16
C PHE A 163 5.03 4.89 37.64
N ASP A 164 3.91 4.42 38.18
CA ASP A 164 2.57 4.94 37.82
C ASP A 164 2.44 6.44 38.12
N LEU A 165 3.01 6.89 39.23
CA LEU A 165 2.97 8.28 39.64
C LEU A 165 3.85 9.16 38.75
N ASN A 166 5.02 8.65 38.37
CA ASN A 166 5.88 9.28 37.38
C ASN A 166 5.22 9.34 36.00
N GLN A 167 4.54 8.26 35.57
CA GLN A 167 3.83 8.22 34.30
C GLN A 167 2.66 9.21 34.29
N THR A 168 1.88 9.25 35.36
CA THR A 168 0.81 10.24 35.52
C THR A 168 1.35 11.66 35.50
N ALA A 169 2.45 11.94 36.21
CA ALA A 169 3.13 13.24 36.16
C ALA A 169 3.63 13.59 34.74
N ARG A 170 4.17 12.61 33.98
CA ARG A 170 4.59 12.82 32.59
C ARG A 170 3.41 13.25 31.73
N VAL A 171 2.28 12.54 31.82
CA VAL A 171 1.04 12.82 31.06
C VAL A 171 0.47 14.20 31.39
N ARG A 172 0.55 14.63 32.65
CA ARG A 172 0.08 15.94 33.13
C ARG A 172 0.98 17.10 32.72
N LEU A 173 2.29 16.89 32.67
CA LEU A 173 3.27 17.89 32.21
C LEU A 173 3.27 18.08 30.68
N ASP A 174 2.56 17.23 29.94
CA ASP A 174 2.40 17.31 28.49
C ASP A 174 0.92 17.26 28.10
N PRO A 175 0.13 18.29 28.49
CA PRO A 175 -1.29 18.34 28.22
C PRO A 175 -1.53 18.49 26.71
N LEU A 176 -2.57 17.81 26.20
CA LEU A 176 -3.15 18.16 24.92
C LEU A 176 -4.08 19.36 25.12
N ALA A 177 -4.07 20.32 24.17
CA ALA A 177 -5.07 21.39 24.21
C ALA A 177 -6.47 20.81 24.00
N ASP A 178 -7.49 21.40 24.63
CA ASP A 178 -8.88 20.97 24.43
C ASP A 178 -9.27 21.07 22.94
N GLY A 179 -10.04 20.09 22.45
CA GLY A 179 -10.57 20.08 21.09
C GLY A 179 -9.73 19.41 20.02
N HIS A 180 -8.64 18.71 20.37
CA HIS A 180 -7.95 17.83 19.42
C HIS A 180 -8.89 16.71 18.94
N LEU A 181 -8.80 16.39 17.65
CA LEU A 181 -9.55 15.31 17.00
C LEU A 181 -8.67 14.65 15.94
N ILE A 182 -8.92 13.38 15.65
CA ILE A 182 -8.31 12.66 14.53
C ILE A 182 -9.36 12.57 13.42
N GLY A 183 -9.15 13.30 12.32
CA GLY A 183 -10.01 13.24 11.14
C GLY A 183 -9.70 12.03 10.26
N VAL A 184 -10.62 11.09 10.13
CA VAL A 184 -10.56 10.00 9.16
C VAL A 184 -11.19 10.51 7.86
N LEU A 185 -10.35 11.01 6.96
CA LEU A 185 -10.78 11.65 5.72
C LEU A 185 -11.10 10.62 4.64
N LEU A 186 -12.38 10.51 4.27
CA LEU A 186 -12.85 9.61 3.21
C LEU A 186 -12.80 10.30 1.84
N PRO A 187 -12.31 9.63 0.80
CA PRO A 187 -12.22 10.21 -0.54
C PRO A 187 -13.60 10.41 -1.17
N MET A 188 -13.69 11.42 -2.03
CA MET A 188 -14.85 11.72 -2.87
C MET A 188 -14.38 12.05 -4.28
N ARG A 189 -15.07 11.50 -5.27
CA ARG A 189 -14.86 11.87 -6.66
C ARG A 189 -15.61 13.17 -6.97
N LEU A 190 -14.97 14.06 -7.72
CA LEU A 190 -15.59 15.28 -8.22
C LEU A 190 -15.90 15.16 -9.71
N GLU A 191 -17.05 15.68 -10.11
CA GLU A 191 -17.44 15.83 -11.50
C GLU A 191 -17.81 17.28 -11.76
N THR A 192 -17.22 17.86 -12.80
CA THR A 192 -17.32 19.28 -13.10
C THR A 192 -17.88 19.52 -14.50
N ARG A 193 -18.65 20.60 -14.66
CA ARG A 193 -19.13 21.04 -15.98
C ARG A 193 -19.26 22.55 -16.05
N TYR A 194 -18.55 23.17 -16.97
CA TYR A 194 -18.66 24.60 -17.26
C TYR A 194 -19.97 24.97 -17.95
N ARG A 195 -20.46 26.15 -17.60
CA ARG A 195 -21.49 26.89 -18.32
C ARG A 195 -20.92 28.24 -18.73
N ARG A 196 -21.02 28.51 -20.03
CA ARG A 196 -20.57 29.77 -20.61
C ARG A 196 -21.43 30.94 -20.10
N PRO A 197 -20.83 32.12 -19.90
CA PRO A 197 -21.55 33.38 -19.66
C PRO A 197 -22.64 33.60 -20.71
N ALA A 198 -23.81 34.08 -20.29
CA ALA A 198 -24.92 34.36 -21.20
C ALA A 198 -24.70 35.68 -21.96
N ALA A 199 -24.08 36.66 -21.32
CA ALA A 199 -23.67 37.93 -21.91
C ALA A 199 -22.21 38.28 -21.57
N PRO A 200 -21.55 39.17 -22.35
CA PRO A 200 -20.24 39.72 -22.00
C PRO A 200 -20.29 40.45 -20.66
N GLY A 201 -19.52 39.99 -19.67
CA GLY A 201 -19.49 40.54 -18.31
C GLY A 201 -20.18 39.68 -17.24
N ASP A 202 -20.94 38.65 -17.63
CA ASP A 202 -21.44 37.65 -16.69
C ASP A 202 -20.29 36.70 -16.25
N PRO A 203 -20.29 36.24 -14.99
CA PRO A 203 -19.29 35.28 -14.53
C PRO A 203 -19.48 33.93 -15.22
N TRP A 204 -18.37 33.18 -15.35
CA TRP A 204 -18.47 31.77 -15.69
C TRP A 204 -19.17 31.01 -14.58
N ARG A 205 -19.87 29.93 -14.91
CA ARG A 205 -20.49 29.07 -13.90
C ARG A 205 -19.93 27.67 -13.99
N LEU A 206 -19.68 27.08 -12.84
CA LEU A 206 -19.18 25.73 -12.70
C LEU A 206 -20.21 24.90 -11.95
N ARG A 207 -20.73 23.87 -12.61
CA ARG A 207 -21.48 22.83 -11.94
C ARG A 207 -20.50 21.85 -11.34
N VAL A 208 -20.62 21.63 -10.04
CA VAL A 208 -19.84 20.65 -9.31
C VAL A 208 -20.81 19.61 -8.76
N ARG A 209 -20.50 18.34 -8.98
CA ARG A 209 -21.16 17.20 -8.35
C ARG A 209 -20.13 16.40 -7.57
N VAL A 210 -20.47 16.09 -6.33
CA VAL A 210 -19.67 15.28 -5.43
C VAL A 210 -20.23 13.86 -5.43
N HIS A 211 -19.36 12.88 -5.62
CA HIS A 211 -19.68 11.48 -5.59
C HIS A 211 -18.91 10.82 -4.43
N PRO A 212 -19.59 10.51 -3.32
CA PRO A 212 -19.00 9.73 -2.22
C PRO A 212 -18.46 8.39 -2.72
N ASP A 213 -17.25 8.02 -2.33
CA ASP A 213 -16.71 6.69 -2.65
C ASP A 213 -17.37 5.59 -1.81
N PRO A 214 -17.34 4.32 -2.23
CA PRO A 214 -17.99 3.20 -1.53
C PRO A 214 -17.65 3.08 -0.04
N VAL A 215 -16.46 3.49 0.40
CA VAL A 215 -16.05 3.50 1.81
C VAL A 215 -16.89 4.44 2.69
N ALA A 216 -17.53 5.45 2.11
CA ALA A 216 -18.42 6.36 2.81
C ALA A 216 -19.87 5.85 2.87
N LEU A 217 -20.18 4.72 2.23
CA LEU A 217 -21.52 4.18 2.09
C LEU A 217 -21.56 2.73 2.58
N ALA A 218 -21.86 2.54 3.86
CA ALA A 218 -22.01 1.21 4.45
C ALA A 218 -23.47 0.93 4.79
N ARG A 219 -23.95 -0.29 4.55
CA ARG A 219 -25.26 -0.74 5.03
C ARG A 219 -25.03 -1.65 6.24
N PRO A 220 -25.82 -1.54 7.33
CA PRO A 220 -25.74 -2.53 8.39
C PRO A 220 -26.14 -3.92 7.85
N PRO A 221 -25.54 -5.01 8.37
CA PRO A 221 -25.93 -6.36 7.98
C PRO A 221 -27.41 -6.59 8.33
N LEU A 222 -28.13 -7.33 7.47
CA LEU A 222 -29.49 -7.74 7.78
C LEU A 222 -29.51 -8.63 9.03
N PRO A 223 -30.52 -8.52 9.91
CA PRO A 223 -30.73 -9.50 10.97
C PRO A 223 -30.76 -10.92 10.40
N ALA A 224 -30.28 -11.90 11.15
CA ALA A 224 -30.33 -13.29 10.72
C ALA A 224 -31.79 -13.77 10.70
N SER A 225 -32.25 -14.27 9.56
CA SER A 225 -33.54 -14.94 9.47
C SER A 225 -33.52 -16.27 10.21
N ARG A 226 -34.69 -16.79 10.59
CA ARG A 226 -34.81 -18.14 11.17
C ARG A 226 -34.17 -19.22 10.30
N GLN A 227 -34.35 -19.14 8.98
CA GLN A 227 -33.76 -20.10 8.05
C GLN A 227 -32.23 -20.00 8.00
N GLU A 228 -31.67 -18.79 8.10
CA GLU A 228 -30.22 -18.61 8.23
C GLU A 228 -29.70 -19.16 9.56
N ALA A 229 -30.42 -18.95 10.66
CA ALA A 229 -30.05 -19.49 11.97
C ALA A 229 -30.08 -21.03 11.98
N GLU A 230 -31.10 -21.64 11.36
CA GLU A 230 -31.18 -23.10 11.17
C GLU A 230 -30.00 -23.61 10.33
N ARG A 231 -29.63 -22.92 9.23
CA ARG A 231 -28.44 -23.26 8.42
C ARG A 231 -27.12 -23.11 9.17
N VAL A 232 -26.99 -22.11 10.04
CA VAL A 232 -25.83 -21.96 10.92
C VAL A 232 -25.73 -23.16 11.87
N ALA A 233 -26.85 -23.56 12.48
CA ALA A 233 -26.90 -24.74 13.33
C ALA A 233 -26.58 -26.04 12.57
N GLU A 234 -27.05 -26.19 11.32
CA GLU A 234 -26.67 -27.30 10.44
C GLU A 234 -25.18 -27.28 10.12
N CYS A 235 -24.61 -26.12 9.78
CA CYS A 235 -23.17 -25.95 9.52
C CYS A 235 -22.34 -26.42 10.73
N TRP A 236 -22.66 -25.94 11.93
CA TRP A 236 -21.97 -26.37 13.15
C TRP A 236 -22.17 -27.86 13.46
N THR A 237 -23.33 -28.42 13.13
CA THR A 237 -23.61 -29.85 13.26
C THR A 237 -22.72 -30.69 12.35
N TYR A 238 -22.62 -30.33 11.07
CA TYR A 238 -21.77 -31.05 10.10
C TYR A 238 -20.29 -30.85 10.36
N ALA A 239 -19.90 -29.67 10.86
CA ALA A 239 -18.54 -29.38 11.30
C ALA A 239 -18.18 -30.05 12.64
N ALA A 240 -19.14 -30.69 13.33
CA ALA A 240 -18.98 -31.17 14.70
C ALA A 240 -18.40 -30.10 15.66
N GLY A 241 -18.76 -28.82 15.43
CA GLY A 241 -18.26 -27.68 16.19
C GLY A 241 -16.87 -27.17 15.79
N ASP A 242 -16.19 -27.79 14.81
CA ASP A 242 -14.82 -27.45 14.42
C ASP A 242 -14.68 -27.18 12.92
N LEU A 243 -14.46 -25.91 12.58
CA LEU A 243 -14.27 -25.47 11.20
C LEU A 243 -12.88 -25.80 10.64
N THR A 244 -11.92 -26.26 11.45
CA THR A 244 -10.54 -26.54 11.01
C THR A 244 -10.41 -27.84 10.23
N THR A 245 -11.32 -28.80 10.47
CA THR A 245 -11.37 -30.09 9.78
C THR A 245 -11.84 -29.98 8.32
N ASP A 246 -11.55 -31.00 7.51
CA ASP A 246 -12.07 -31.10 6.13
C ASP A 246 -13.61 -31.10 6.10
N ALA A 247 -14.25 -31.77 7.07
CA ALA A 247 -15.70 -31.76 7.24
C ALA A 247 -16.22 -30.36 7.58
N GLY A 248 -15.50 -29.63 8.44
CA GLY A 248 -15.79 -28.24 8.78
C GLY A 248 -15.63 -27.29 7.58
N ALA A 249 -14.57 -27.45 6.79
CA ALA A 249 -14.35 -26.70 5.56
C ALA A 249 -15.46 -26.97 4.53
N ALA A 250 -15.88 -28.23 4.37
CA ALA A 250 -17.00 -28.61 3.51
C ALA A 250 -18.34 -28.07 4.01
N ALA A 251 -18.60 -28.11 5.33
CA ALA A 251 -19.79 -27.54 5.95
C ALA A 251 -19.87 -26.02 5.75
N PHE A 252 -18.74 -25.32 5.94
CA PHE A 252 -18.63 -23.89 5.64
C PHE A 252 -18.88 -23.62 4.16
N THR A 253 -18.27 -24.40 3.25
CA THR A 253 -18.45 -24.24 1.81
C THR A 253 -19.91 -24.42 1.40
N SER A 254 -20.61 -25.37 2.03
CA SER A 254 -22.06 -25.57 1.84
C SER A 254 -22.87 -24.37 2.33
N LEU A 255 -22.58 -23.85 3.53
CA LEU A 255 -23.22 -22.64 4.06
C LEU A 255 -22.95 -21.44 3.14
N ALA A 256 -21.69 -21.19 2.79
CA ALA A 256 -21.26 -20.14 1.88
C ALA A 256 -21.90 -20.26 0.49
N GLY A 257 -22.10 -21.49 -0.03
CA GLY A 257 -22.83 -21.72 -1.27
C GLY A 257 -24.32 -21.37 -1.19
N SER A 258 -24.91 -21.40 0.00
CA SER A 258 -26.34 -21.11 0.21
C SER A 258 -26.65 -19.63 0.48
N VAL A 259 -25.77 -18.90 1.19
CA VAL A 259 -26.00 -17.51 1.62
C VAL A 259 -24.94 -16.52 1.12
N GLY A 260 -23.86 -17.00 0.50
CA GLY A 260 -22.67 -16.23 0.13
C GLY A 260 -21.57 -16.29 1.21
N GLY A 261 -20.30 -16.25 0.81
CA GLY A 261 -19.15 -16.40 1.72
C GLY A 261 -19.06 -15.34 2.81
N ALA A 262 -19.21 -14.06 2.46
CA ALA A 262 -19.23 -12.95 3.41
C ALA A 262 -20.36 -13.08 4.45
N ARG A 263 -21.58 -13.39 3.98
CA ARG A 263 -22.75 -13.58 4.83
C ARG A 263 -22.60 -14.80 5.74
N ALA A 264 -22.06 -15.92 5.22
CA ALA A 264 -21.78 -17.11 6.02
C ALA A 264 -20.80 -16.80 7.16
N ALA A 265 -19.70 -16.10 6.87
CA ALA A 265 -18.74 -15.69 7.89
C ALA A 265 -19.37 -14.77 8.95
N TYR A 266 -20.18 -13.80 8.55
CA TYR A 266 -20.93 -12.94 9.47
C TYR A 266 -21.89 -13.74 10.36
N LEU A 267 -22.71 -14.62 9.77
CA LEU A 267 -23.69 -15.41 10.50
C LEU A 267 -23.04 -16.34 11.54
N LEU A 268 -21.91 -16.96 11.19
CA LEU A 268 -21.16 -17.81 12.12
C LEU A 268 -20.57 -17.03 13.31
N ARG A 269 -20.38 -15.70 13.20
CA ARG A 269 -19.90 -14.84 14.30
C ARG A 269 -21.02 -14.16 15.10
N SER A 270 -22.22 -14.07 14.53
CA SER A 270 -23.32 -13.27 15.09
C SER A 270 -24.49 -14.12 15.60
N VAL A 271 -24.71 -15.31 15.06
CA VAL A 271 -25.84 -16.17 15.43
C VAL A 271 -25.42 -17.15 16.53
N PRO A 272 -25.96 -17.01 17.75
CA PRO A 272 -25.66 -17.93 18.83
C PRO A 272 -26.33 -19.30 18.61
N VAL A 273 -25.56 -20.37 18.79
CA VAL A 273 -26.04 -21.76 18.79
C VAL A 273 -25.70 -22.46 20.09
N ALA A 274 -26.45 -23.52 20.40
CA ALA A 274 -26.21 -24.40 21.53
C ALA A 274 -26.29 -25.88 21.11
N PRO A 275 -25.44 -26.77 21.67
CA PRO A 275 -25.49 -28.19 21.39
C PRO A 275 -26.73 -28.84 22.00
N THR A 276 -27.39 -29.70 21.22
CA THR A 276 -28.57 -30.50 21.58
C THR A 276 -28.34 -31.95 21.13
N GLY A 277 -27.72 -32.75 22.00
CA GLY A 277 -27.27 -34.10 21.65
C GLY A 277 -26.09 -34.04 20.67
N THR A 278 -26.20 -34.68 19.50
CA THR A 278 -25.16 -34.67 18.45
C THR A 278 -25.34 -33.55 17.41
N ARG A 279 -26.28 -32.62 17.64
CA ARG A 279 -26.60 -31.53 16.73
C ARG A 279 -26.50 -30.19 17.44
N PHE A 280 -26.40 -29.11 16.69
CA PHE A 280 -26.59 -27.76 17.18
C PHE A 280 -28.01 -27.28 16.91
N ALA A 281 -28.50 -26.39 17.76
CA ALA A 281 -29.76 -25.67 17.58
C ALA A 281 -29.53 -24.16 17.83
N PRO A 282 -30.29 -23.26 17.18
CA PRO A 282 -30.25 -21.84 17.49
C PRO A 282 -30.63 -21.57 18.95
N ALA A 283 -29.90 -20.68 19.64
CA ALA A 283 -30.11 -20.40 21.07
C ALA A 283 -31.35 -19.52 21.36
N SER A 284 -31.80 -18.72 20.38
CA SER A 284 -33.06 -17.98 20.44
C SER A 284 -33.92 -18.33 19.23
N ALA A 285 -35.25 -18.34 19.41
CA ALA A 285 -36.16 -18.23 18.27
C ALA A 285 -35.88 -16.85 17.64
N ALA A 286 -35.34 -16.81 16.42
CA ALA A 286 -35.48 -15.59 15.62
C ALA A 286 -36.99 -15.27 15.59
N ASP A 287 -37.38 -14.05 15.95
CA ASP A 287 -38.79 -13.66 16.02
C ASP A 287 -39.52 -14.10 14.74
N ASP A 288 -40.67 -14.77 14.91
CA ASP A 288 -41.47 -15.34 13.82
C ASP A 288 -42.00 -14.27 12.83
N ASP A 289 -41.87 -12.98 13.15
CA ASP A 289 -42.59 -11.88 12.50
C ASP A 289 -41.85 -11.15 11.37
N ASP A 290 -40.56 -11.41 11.10
CA ASP A 290 -39.83 -10.66 10.06
C ASP A 290 -39.27 -11.58 8.95
N GLN A 291 -40.17 -12.19 8.17
CA GLN A 291 -39.85 -12.58 6.78
C GLN A 291 -39.61 -11.30 5.97
N GLY A 292 -38.43 -10.70 6.12
CA GLY A 292 -38.05 -9.48 5.39
C GLY A 292 -38.22 -8.20 6.19
N GLY A 293 -37.73 -8.18 7.44
CA GLY A 293 -37.53 -6.94 8.18
C GLY A 293 -36.89 -5.89 7.28
N ARG A 294 -37.55 -4.72 7.22
CA ARG A 294 -37.15 -3.62 6.34
C ARG A 294 -35.69 -3.32 6.64
N ALA A 295 -34.84 -3.44 5.63
CA ALA A 295 -33.44 -3.13 5.75
C ALA A 295 -33.27 -1.76 6.43
N ASP A 296 -32.46 -1.69 7.48
CA ASP A 296 -31.95 -0.40 7.90
C ASP A 296 -31.30 0.26 6.68
N PRO A 297 -31.64 1.51 6.37
CA PRO A 297 -31.11 2.20 5.21
C PRO A 297 -29.58 2.28 5.29
N TYR A 298 -28.94 2.51 4.15
CA TYR A 298 -27.50 2.80 4.12
C TYR A 298 -27.15 3.89 5.14
N ARG A 299 -25.93 3.84 5.67
CA ARG A 299 -25.33 4.90 6.47
C ARG A 299 -24.36 5.64 5.58
N ALA A 300 -24.71 6.88 5.25
CA ALA A 300 -23.79 7.80 4.59
C ALA A 300 -22.88 8.44 5.66
N ALA A 301 -21.61 8.08 5.65
CA ALA A 301 -20.58 8.66 6.50
C ALA A 301 -20.00 9.90 5.82
N LEU A 302 -20.79 10.98 5.78
CA LEU A 302 -20.38 12.26 5.20
C LEU A 302 -20.57 13.42 6.19
N PRO A 303 -19.73 14.46 6.11
CA PRO A 303 -19.97 15.72 6.79
C PRO A 303 -21.31 16.35 6.45
N ALA A 304 -21.95 16.97 7.45
CA ALA A 304 -23.21 17.71 7.27
C ALA A 304 -23.04 18.96 6.38
N VAL A 305 -21.81 19.47 6.29
CA VAL A 305 -21.42 20.56 5.39
C VAL A 305 -20.14 20.17 4.67
N LEU A 306 -20.18 20.19 3.33
CA LEU A 306 -18.99 20.11 2.49
C LEU A 306 -18.72 21.49 1.90
N THR A 307 -17.53 22.02 2.14
CA THR A 307 -17.13 23.34 1.64
C THR A 307 -16.35 23.17 0.33
N LEU A 308 -16.72 23.96 -0.68
CA LEU A 308 -16.00 24.05 -1.94
C LEU A 308 -15.03 25.23 -1.88
N TRP A 309 -13.80 24.98 -2.27
CA TRP A 309 -12.73 25.95 -2.37
C TRP A 309 -12.17 25.95 -3.78
N GLY A 310 -11.76 27.10 -4.27
CA GLY A 310 -11.05 27.24 -5.54
C GLY A 310 -9.88 28.18 -5.40
N ASP A 311 -8.80 27.88 -6.11
CA ASP A 311 -7.67 28.79 -6.32
C ASP A 311 -7.56 29.11 -7.81
N ALA A 312 -7.20 30.35 -8.12
CA ALA A 312 -6.97 30.86 -9.48
C ALA A 312 -5.72 31.75 -9.49
N GLY A 313 -4.68 31.35 -8.75
CA GLY A 313 -3.40 32.01 -8.61
C GLY A 313 -3.32 33.08 -7.53
N THR A 314 -4.36 33.25 -6.71
CA THR A 314 -4.42 34.28 -5.65
C THR A 314 -4.61 33.72 -4.24
N GLY A 315 -4.68 32.39 -4.12
CA GLY A 315 -4.93 31.65 -2.90
C GLY A 315 -6.33 31.03 -2.85
N LEU A 316 -6.46 30.02 -1.99
CA LEU A 316 -7.72 29.32 -1.79
C LEU A 316 -8.82 30.28 -1.31
N ARG A 317 -9.93 30.33 -2.04
CA ARG A 317 -11.16 31.02 -1.65
C ARG A 317 -12.34 30.07 -1.61
N ARG A 318 -13.27 30.33 -0.70
CA ARG A 318 -14.52 29.58 -0.63
C ARG A 318 -15.42 29.94 -1.82
N LEU A 319 -15.80 28.94 -2.61
CA LEU A 319 -16.70 29.08 -3.77
C LEU A 319 -18.16 28.77 -3.42
N GLY A 320 -18.39 27.87 -2.46
CA GLY A 320 -19.74 27.43 -2.11
C GLY A 320 -19.75 26.39 -1.02
N GLU A 321 -20.96 25.93 -0.67
CA GLU A 321 -21.19 24.87 0.31
C GLU A 321 -22.26 23.92 -0.22
N LEU A 322 -22.12 22.66 0.15
CA LEU A 322 -23.07 21.58 -0.06
C LEU A 322 -23.55 21.12 1.32
N HIS A 323 -24.84 20.80 1.42
CA HIS A 323 -25.48 20.34 2.65
C HIS A 323 -26.10 18.97 2.41
N PRO A 324 -25.30 17.88 2.51
CA PRO A 324 -25.76 16.54 2.17
C PRO A 324 -26.93 16.08 3.06
N ASP A 325 -28.04 15.67 2.45
CA ASP A 325 -29.12 14.98 3.14
C ASP A 325 -28.76 13.49 3.27
N LEU A 326 -28.10 13.13 4.38
CA LEU A 326 -27.58 11.77 4.60
C LEU A 326 -28.68 10.70 4.53
N VAL A 327 -29.91 11.03 4.92
CA VAL A 327 -31.05 10.09 4.89
C VAL A 327 -31.52 9.88 3.45
N ALA A 328 -31.67 10.96 2.68
CA ALA A 328 -32.07 10.84 1.27
C ALA A 328 -30.98 10.19 0.40
N ILE A 329 -29.70 10.50 0.65
CA ILE A 329 -28.55 9.87 -0.01
C ILE A 329 -28.57 8.36 0.22
N ALA A 330 -28.73 7.96 1.49
CA ALA A 330 -28.83 6.56 1.89
C ALA A 330 -30.02 5.84 1.28
N ALA A 331 -31.20 6.48 1.27
CA ALA A 331 -32.42 5.91 0.69
C ALA A 331 -32.28 5.67 -0.82
N GLN A 332 -31.65 6.61 -1.55
CA GLN A 332 -31.38 6.45 -2.97
C GLN A 332 -30.29 5.41 -3.25
N ALA A 333 -29.31 5.24 -2.36
CA ALA A 333 -28.26 4.22 -2.47
C ALA A 333 -28.80 2.78 -2.31
N ASP A 334 -29.93 2.60 -1.62
CA ASP A 334 -30.64 1.33 -1.58
C ASP A 334 -31.45 1.10 -2.86
N LEU A 335 -30.87 0.35 -3.81
CA LEU A 335 -31.51 0.01 -5.09
C LEU A 335 -32.87 -0.68 -4.91
N GLY A 336 -33.08 -1.44 -3.83
CA GLY A 336 -34.39 -2.09 -3.59
C GLY A 336 -35.48 -1.04 -3.38
N THR A 337 -35.20 -0.06 -2.51
CA THR A 337 -36.10 1.07 -2.25
C THR A 337 -36.20 2.00 -3.45
N ALA A 338 -35.07 2.33 -4.08
CA ALA A 338 -34.99 3.28 -5.20
C ALA A 338 -35.70 2.79 -6.47
N LEU A 339 -35.83 1.47 -6.65
CA LEU A 339 -36.47 0.87 -7.82
C LEU A 339 -37.92 0.43 -7.56
N ALA A 340 -38.39 0.42 -6.31
CA ALA A 340 -39.68 -0.18 -5.93
C ALA A 340 -40.88 0.43 -6.68
N ASP A 341 -40.86 1.74 -6.92
CA ASP A 341 -41.98 2.49 -7.50
C ASP A 341 -41.78 2.83 -8.99
N LEU A 342 -40.70 2.34 -9.62
CA LEU A 342 -40.39 2.66 -11.02
C LEU A 342 -41.08 1.72 -11.99
N ARG A 343 -41.55 2.27 -13.10
CA ARG A 343 -42.03 1.48 -14.23
C ARG A 343 -40.85 0.81 -14.94
N PRO A 344 -41.05 -0.35 -15.60
CA PRO A 344 -39.97 -1.09 -16.27
C PRO A 344 -39.19 -0.29 -17.33
N ASP A 345 -39.81 0.73 -17.92
CA ASP A 345 -39.24 1.60 -18.96
C ASP A 345 -38.57 2.87 -18.42
N GLN A 346 -38.65 3.13 -17.10
CA GLN A 346 -38.13 4.34 -16.49
C GLN A 346 -36.75 4.10 -15.88
N LEU A 347 -35.78 4.93 -16.27
CA LEU A 347 -34.49 5.00 -15.58
C LEU A 347 -34.65 5.73 -14.25
N PRO A 348 -34.06 5.22 -13.17
CA PRO A 348 -34.11 5.88 -11.87
C PRO A 348 -33.34 7.21 -11.92
N GLU A 349 -33.98 8.31 -11.54
CA GLU A 349 -33.33 9.60 -11.32
C GLU A 349 -32.68 9.64 -9.94
N LEU A 350 -31.44 9.14 -9.84
CA LEU A 350 -30.68 9.03 -8.60
C LEU A 350 -29.56 10.05 -8.60
N TRP A 351 -29.02 10.38 -7.43
CA TRP A 351 -27.97 11.38 -7.29
C TRP A 351 -26.71 11.06 -8.14
N TRP A 352 -26.40 9.80 -8.43
CA TRP A 352 -25.29 9.44 -9.32
C TRP A 352 -25.65 9.47 -10.82
N THR A 353 -26.93 9.33 -11.20
CA THR A 353 -27.36 9.38 -12.62
C THR A 353 -27.86 10.76 -13.07
N SER A 354 -28.32 11.60 -12.13
CA SER A 354 -28.95 12.89 -12.40
C SER A 354 -28.36 14.02 -11.56
N TYR A 355 -27.93 15.10 -12.23
CA TYR A 355 -27.48 16.31 -11.57
C TYR A 355 -28.59 16.99 -10.75
N ALA A 356 -29.85 16.90 -11.23
CA ALA A 356 -30.99 17.47 -10.51
C ALA A 356 -31.29 16.69 -9.22
N ALA A 357 -31.22 15.36 -9.25
CA ALA A 357 -31.34 14.53 -8.05
C ALA A 357 -30.18 14.78 -7.08
N ALA A 358 -28.96 14.96 -7.59
CA ALA A 358 -27.79 15.31 -6.77
C ALA A 358 -27.97 16.67 -6.06
N LEU A 359 -28.54 17.67 -6.73
CA LEU A 359 -28.88 18.97 -6.13
C LEU A 359 -29.89 18.82 -4.98
N GLN A 360 -30.93 17.98 -5.18
CA GLN A 360 -31.97 17.77 -4.17
C GLN A 360 -31.44 17.12 -2.89
N VAL A 361 -30.49 16.20 -3.01
CA VAL A 361 -29.86 15.55 -1.85
C VAL A 361 -28.62 16.29 -1.33
N GLY A 362 -28.31 17.47 -1.87
CA GLY A 362 -27.18 18.29 -1.41
C GLY A 362 -25.80 17.77 -1.80
N LEU A 363 -25.68 16.98 -2.86
CA LEU A 363 -24.41 16.49 -3.45
C LEU A 363 -24.00 17.22 -4.73
N ALA A 364 -24.76 18.22 -5.17
CA ALA A 364 -24.37 19.07 -6.30
C ALA A 364 -24.68 20.55 -6.05
N VAL A 365 -23.87 21.41 -6.65
CA VAL A 365 -23.99 22.87 -6.56
C VAL A 365 -23.53 23.51 -7.88
N GLU A 366 -24.04 24.71 -8.17
CA GLU A 366 -23.54 25.56 -9.25
C GLU A 366 -22.89 26.78 -8.59
N VAL A 367 -21.60 26.99 -8.84
CA VAL A 367 -20.82 28.10 -8.29
C VAL A 367 -20.45 29.09 -9.39
N GLU A 368 -20.38 30.37 -9.03
CA GLU A 368 -19.96 31.44 -9.94
C GLU A 368 -18.45 31.63 -9.84
N LEU A 369 -17.80 31.81 -10.98
CA LEU A 369 -16.36 32.04 -11.12
C LEU A 369 -16.14 33.46 -11.66
N PRO A 370 -15.97 34.45 -10.76
CA PRO A 370 -15.90 35.86 -11.16
C PRO A 370 -14.59 36.24 -11.87
N ASP A 371 -13.49 35.52 -11.60
CA ASP A 371 -12.16 35.86 -12.12
C ASP A 371 -11.83 35.16 -13.45
N GLY A 372 -12.80 34.44 -14.02
CA GLY A 372 -12.60 33.65 -15.23
C GLY A 372 -12.87 32.16 -15.00
N PRO A 373 -12.78 31.35 -16.06
CA PRO A 373 -13.12 29.94 -15.98
C PRO A 373 -12.02 29.07 -15.36
N HIS A 374 -10.76 29.49 -15.42
CA HIS A 374 -9.63 28.70 -14.96
C HIS A 374 -9.57 28.61 -13.42
N LEU A 375 -9.25 27.41 -12.90
CA LEU A 375 -8.91 27.17 -11.50
C LEU A 375 -7.67 26.29 -11.42
N ASP A 376 -6.64 26.71 -10.68
CA ASP A 376 -5.46 25.86 -10.41
C ASP A 376 -5.85 24.62 -9.60
N VAL A 377 -6.80 24.77 -8.66
CA VAL A 377 -7.37 23.68 -7.89
C VAL A 377 -8.81 23.97 -7.51
N LEU A 378 -9.66 22.94 -7.59
CA LEU A 378 -10.97 22.87 -6.96
C LEU A 378 -10.90 21.83 -5.84
N LEU A 379 -11.08 22.24 -4.59
CA LEU A 379 -11.04 21.36 -3.42
C LEU A 379 -12.44 21.31 -2.77
N VAL A 380 -12.90 20.12 -2.44
CA VAL A 380 -14.07 19.89 -1.60
C VAL A 380 -13.62 19.20 -0.33
N SER A 381 -13.98 19.76 0.82
CA SER A 381 -13.60 19.22 2.13
C SER A 381 -14.70 19.38 3.15
N GLY A 382 -14.79 18.47 4.13
CA GLY A 382 -15.62 18.65 5.31
C GLY A 382 -15.20 17.73 6.46
N LEU A 383 -15.67 18.05 7.66
CA LEU A 383 -15.46 17.25 8.87
C LEU A 383 -16.79 17.12 9.63
N ALA A 384 -17.10 15.92 10.08
CA ALA A 384 -18.32 15.58 10.80
C ALA A 384 -18.02 15.28 12.27
N ASP A 385 -19.02 15.39 13.14
CA ASP A 385 -18.94 14.86 14.52
C ASP A 385 -19.35 13.37 14.60
N LEU A 386 -19.28 12.65 13.47
CA LEU A 386 -19.64 11.24 13.37
C LEU A 386 -18.46 10.34 13.73
N ASP A 387 -18.71 9.34 14.57
CA ASP A 387 -17.70 8.33 14.92
C ASP A 387 -17.38 7.45 13.71
N ALA A 388 -16.10 7.42 13.34
CA ALA A 388 -15.59 6.64 12.22
C ALA A 388 -15.77 5.13 12.41
N ARG A 389 -15.83 4.65 13.66
CA ARG A 389 -16.06 3.24 13.97
C ARG A 389 -17.29 2.66 13.28
N THR A 390 -18.37 3.42 13.25
CA THR A 390 -19.68 2.95 12.78
C THR A 390 -19.66 2.47 11.31
N VAL A 391 -18.92 3.17 10.44
CA VAL A 391 -18.88 2.82 9.00
C VAL A 391 -17.97 1.63 8.73
N PHE A 392 -16.82 1.53 9.42
CA PHE A 392 -15.89 0.42 9.24
C PHE A 392 -16.42 -0.89 9.84
N GLU A 393 -17.09 -0.85 11.01
CA GLU A 393 -17.76 -2.04 11.56
C GLU A 393 -18.85 -2.55 10.61
N ALA A 394 -19.66 -1.65 10.03
CA ALA A 394 -20.66 -2.04 9.04
C ALA A 394 -20.03 -2.68 7.79
N HIS A 395 -18.92 -2.13 7.27
CA HIS A 395 -18.22 -2.73 6.14
C HIS A 395 -17.60 -4.10 6.47
N ALA A 396 -17.07 -4.26 7.68
CA ALA A 396 -16.49 -5.52 8.15
C ALA A 396 -17.56 -6.60 8.30
N ASP A 397 -18.72 -6.25 8.88
CA ASP A 397 -19.84 -7.16 9.02
C ASP A 397 -20.46 -7.58 7.69
N LEU A 398 -20.50 -6.68 6.70
CA LEU A 398 -20.91 -7.03 5.35
C LEU A 398 -19.89 -7.92 4.60
N GLY A 399 -18.69 -8.11 5.14
CA GLY A 399 -17.57 -8.72 4.42
C GLY A 399 -17.16 -7.91 3.20
N THR A 400 -17.32 -6.59 3.24
CA THR A 400 -16.80 -5.70 2.19
C THR A 400 -15.43 -5.15 2.56
N LEU A 401 -15.12 -5.08 3.86
CA LEU A 401 -13.82 -4.65 4.37
C LEU A 401 -12.78 -5.77 4.27
N GLY A 402 -11.59 -5.45 3.79
CA GLY A 402 -10.45 -6.35 3.78
C GLY A 402 -9.13 -5.59 3.79
N LEU A 403 -8.03 -6.31 3.90
CA LEU A 403 -6.68 -5.77 3.76
C LEU A 403 -5.99 -6.37 2.53
N VAL A 404 -5.13 -5.58 1.91
CA VAL A 404 -4.31 -5.99 0.76
C VAL A 404 -2.85 -6.04 1.22
N PRO A 405 -2.15 -7.18 1.07
CA PRO A 405 -0.74 -7.25 1.43
C PRO A 405 0.10 -6.21 0.67
N PRO A 406 1.18 -5.68 1.27
CA PRO A 406 2.08 -4.74 0.60
C PRO A 406 2.62 -5.31 -0.71
N MET A 407 2.93 -4.44 -1.67
CA MET A 407 3.44 -4.81 -2.99
C MET A 407 2.51 -5.71 -3.84
N THR A 408 1.28 -6.00 -3.38
CA THR A 408 0.29 -6.72 -4.19
C THR A 408 -0.22 -5.83 -5.31
N ALA A 409 -0.22 -6.33 -6.54
CA ALA A 409 -0.78 -5.62 -7.67
C ALA A 409 -2.31 -5.45 -7.50
N THR A 410 -2.76 -4.20 -7.45
CA THR A 410 -4.19 -3.85 -7.39
C THR A 410 -4.86 -3.83 -8.76
N ASN A 411 -4.07 -3.85 -9.84
CA ASN A 411 -4.51 -3.99 -11.22
C ASN A 411 -3.70 -5.09 -11.91
N THR A 412 -4.29 -5.79 -12.90
CA THR A 412 -3.59 -6.85 -13.62
C THR A 412 -2.57 -6.20 -14.54
N VAL A 413 -1.30 -6.26 -14.18
CA VAL A 413 -0.19 -5.78 -15.00
C VAL A 413 0.69 -6.99 -15.33
N ALA A 414 1.01 -7.17 -16.61
CA ALA A 414 1.90 -8.23 -17.10
C ALA A 414 1.48 -9.68 -16.74
N GLY A 415 0.17 -9.95 -16.63
CA GLY A 415 -0.35 -11.30 -16.39
C GLY A 415 -0.20 -11.83 -14.95
N GLN A 416 0.35 -11.02 -14.05
CA GLN A 416 0.37 -11.34 -12.62
C GLN A 416 -1.04 -11.24 -12.03
N PRO A 417 -1.47 -12.20 -11.19
CA PRO A 417 -2.78 -12.16 -10.56
C PRO A 417 -2.93 -10.89 -9.72
N THR A 418 -4.05 -10.20 -9.90
CA THR A 418 -4.48 -9.12 -9.00
C THR A 418 -4.81 -9.66 -7.63
N ALA A 419 -4.76 -8.79 -6.61
CA ALA A 419 -5.32 -9.08 -5.30
C ALA A 419 -6.72 -9.74 -5.44
N ASP A 420 -6.90 -10.92 -4.83
CA ASP A 420 -8.22 -11.56 -4.80
C ASP A 420 -9.21 -10.64 -4.07
N VAL A 421 -10.30 -10.31 -4.75
CA VAL A 421 -11.36 -9.43 -4.28
C VAL A 421 -12.40 -10.17 -3.40
N GLY A 422 -11.97 -11.25 -2.73
CA GLY A 422 -12.82 -12.03 -1.83
C GLY A 422 -13.77 -12.95 -2.59
N ARG A 423 -13.34 -13.49 -3.75
CA ARG A 423 -14.10 -14.51 -4.49
C ARG A 423 -13.75 -15.92 -4.04
N ASP A 424 -12.60 -16.10 -3.40
CA ASP A 424 -12.16 -17.39 -2.88
C ASP A 424 -12.91 -17.76 -1.57
N PRO A 425 -13.65 -18.87 -1.52
CA PRO A 425 -14.26 -19.39 -0.29
C PRO A 425 -13.25 -19.66 0.83
N ALA A 426 -11.99 -20.01 0.51
CA ALA A 426 -10.96 -20.27 1.51
C ALA A 426 -10.63 -19.00 2.32
N ARG A 427 -10.69 -17.82 1.69
CA ARG A 427 -10.50 -16.54 2.37
C ARG A 427 -11.63 -16.25 3.37
N TRP A 428 -12.87 -16.55 3.00
CA TRP A 428 -14.01 -16.40 3.91
C TRP A 428 -13.98 -17.40 5.06
N LEU A 429 -13.49 -18.62 4.80
CA LEU A 429 -13.27 -19.62 5.83
C LEU A 429 -12.20 -19.16 6.83
N ALA A 430 -11.10 -18.54 6.37
CA ALA A 430 -10.10 -17.94 7.25
C ALA A 430 -10.70 -16.81 8.11
N ILE A 431 -11.58 -15.98 7.55
CA ILE A 431 -12.32 -14.95 8.31
C ILE A 431 -13.28 -15.56 9.33
N ALA A 432 -13.95 -16.67 8.99
CA ALA A 432 -14.84 -17.38 9.90
C ALA A 432 -14.09 -18.10 11.03
N ARG A 433 -12.85 -18.54 10.79
CA ARG A 433 -11.97 -19.17 11.78
C ARG A 433 -11.25 -18.17 12.67
N THR A 434 -10.99 -16.96 12.19
CA THR A 434 -10.24 -15.95 12.95
C THR A 434 -11.11 -15.37 14.06
N ALA A 435 -10.86 -15.84 15.28
CA ALA A 435 -11.34 -15.22 16.50
C ALA A 435 -10.62 -13.87 16.72
N GLY A 436 -11.09 -12.82 16.04
CA GLY A 436 -10.69 -11.43 16.30
C GLY A 436 -9.28 -11.07 15.82
N SER A 437 -9.10 -10.92 14.51
CA SER A 437 -7.85 -10.33 14.02
C SER A 437 -7.80 -8.83 14.33
N GLY A 438 -6.85 -8.44 15.17
CA GLY A 438 -6.45 -7.04 15.24
C GLY A 438 -5.86 -6.72 13.88
N THR A 439 -6.55 -5.88 13.11
CA THR A 439 -6.16 -5.51 11.74
C THR A 439 -4.67 -5.24 11.66
N ALA A 440 -4.01 -5.73 10.61
CA ALA A 440 -2.55 -5.66 10.47
C ALA A 440 -1.97 -4.27 10.78
N GLY A 441 -0.91 -4.23 11.59
CA GLY A 441 -0.18 -3.00 11.93
C GLY A 441 -0.93 -1.99 12.80
N GLY A 442 -2.00 -2.39 13.50
CA GLY A 442 -2.74 -1.48 14.40
C GLY A 442 -3.73 -0.52 13.72
N LEU A 443 -4.02 -0.76 12.43
CA LEU A 443 -4.87 0.11 11.60
C LEU A 443 -6.28 0.37 12.20
N ALA A 444 -6.92 -0.62 12.82
CA ALA A 444 -8.22 -0.48 13.48
C ALA A 444 -8.17 0.57 14.60
N GLY A 445 -7.07 0.61 15.36
CA GLY A 445 -6.87 1.60 16.42
C GLY A 445 -6.75 3.01 15.86
N VAL A 446 -6.21 3.15 14.65
CA VAL A 446 -6.14 4.42 13.92
C VAL A 446 -7.54 4.85 13.45
N LEU A 447 -8.32 3.92 12.89
CA LEU A 447 -9.61 4.22 12.28
C LEU A 447 -10.78 4.35 13.28
N THR A 448 -10.79 3.57 14.37
CA THR A 448 -12.04 3.29 15.13
C THR A 448 -11.94 3.34 16.65
N THR A 449 -10.79 3.78 17.22
CA THR A 449 -10.41 3.66 18.66
C THR A 449 -10.27 2.22 19.17
N ARG A 450 -10.95 1.25 18.55
CA ARG A 450 -10.82 -0.17 18.87
C ARG A 450 -9.52 -0.75 18.30
N PRO A 451 -8.80 -1.59 19.05
CA PRO A 451 -7.59 -2.23 18.54
C PRO A 451 -7.88 -3.29 17.45
N ARG A 452 -9.15 -3.68 17.24
CA ARG A 452 -9.57 -4.71 16.27
C ARG A 452 -10.89 -4.38 15.59
N LEU A 453 -11.09 -4.99 14.41
CA LEU A 453 -12.37 -5.04 13.70
C LEU A 453 -12.70 -6.50 13.38
N ASP A 454 -13.77 -7.01 13.96
CA ASP A 454 -14.24 -8.37 13.70
C ASP A 454 -14.68 -8.52 12.25
N GLY A 455 -14.42 -9.69 11.64
CA GLY A 455 -14.80 -9.95 10.25
C GLY A 455 -13.84 -9.46 9.19
N VAL A 456 -12.73 -8.84 9.59
CA VAL A 456 -11.61 -8.53 8.70
C VAL A 456 -10.56 -9.64 8.80
N GLY A 457 -10.13 -10.18 7.67
CA GLY A 457 -9.07 -11.19 7.63
C GLY A 457 -7.70 -10.57 7.92
N THR A 458 -6.82 -11.34 8.56
CA THR A 458 -5.39 -11.00 8.64
C THR A 458 -4.78 -10.99 7.24
N VAL A 459 -3.77 -10.14 7.05
CA VAL A 459 -2.82 -10.24 5.94
C VAL A 459 -1.46 -10.56 6.50
N ASP A 460 -0.66 -11.30 5.74
CA ASP A 460 0.72 -11.60 6.10
C ASP A 460 1.52 -10.28 6.22
N PRO A 461 1.99 -9.91 7.43
CA PRO A 461 2.75 -8.70 7.64
C PRO A 461 4.26 -8.90 7.42
N ALA A 462 4.73 -10.10 7.03
CA ALA A 462 6.16 -10.45 6.99
C ALA A 462 7.03 -9.41 6.28
N LEU A 463 6.56 -8.86 5.14
CA LEU A 463 7.29 -7.84 4.40
C LEU A 463 7.32 -6.47 5.09
N LEU A 464 6.29 -6.10 5.87
CA LEU A 464 6.32 -4.89 6.71
C LEU A 464 7.18 -5.08 7.95
N ASP A 465 7.11 -6.26 8.57
CA ASP A 465 7.82 -6.58 9.82
C ASP A 465 9.35 -6.59 9.63
N VAL A 466 9.86 -6.84 8.42
CA VAL A 466 11.30 -6.76 8.13
C VAL A 466 11.83 -5.34 7.97
N VAL A 467 10.96 -4.36 7.69
CA VAL A 467 11.37 -2.97 7.39
C VAL A 467 12.12 -2.32 8.57
N PRO A 468 11.64 -2.37 9.83
CA PRO A 468 12.39 -1.85 10.98
C PRO A 468 13.78 -2.46 11.14
N HIS A 469 13.93 -3.75 10.84
CA HIS A 469 15.22 -4.45 10.90
C HIS A 469 16.14 -4.03 9.75
N LEU A 470 15.61 -3.87 8.54
CA LEU A 470 16.37 -3.34 7.41
C LEU A 470 16.85 -1.90 7.68
N VAL A 471 15.97 -1.03 8.18
CA VAL A 471 16.33 0.35 8.53
C VAL A 471 17.41 0.34 9.62
N THR A 472 17.23 -0.40 10.71
CA THR A 472 18.25 -0.53 11.78
C THR A 472 19.58 -1.05 11.24
N ALA A 473 19.57 -2.17 10.49
CA ALA A 473 20.78 -2.81 9.99
C ALA A 473 21.50 -1.95 8.95
N LEU A 474 20.79 -1.14 8.17
CA LEU A 474 21.36 -0.31 7.11
C LEU A 474 21.58 1.15 7.51
N TRP A 475 21.09 1.57 8.68
CA TRP A 475 21.23 2.94 9.18
C TRP A 475 22.67 3.47 9.15
N PRO A 476 23.66 2.71 9.67
CA PRO A 476 25.06 3.16 9.67
C PRO A 476 25.61 3.48 8.28
N VAL A 477 25.25 2.68 7.28
CA VAL A 477 25.81 2.78 5.92
C VAL A 477 25.04 3.73 5.01
N LEU A 478 23.71 3.77 5.10
CA LEU A 478 22.88 4.55 4.18
C LEU A 478 22.68 6.00 4.63
N TRP A 479 22.46 6.24 5.92
CA TRP A 479 22.15 7.59 6.43
C TRP A 479 23.24 8.15 7.32
N GLN A 480 23.62 7.41 8.37
CA GLN A 480 24.54 7.93 9.39
C GLN A 480 25.89 8.34 8.81
N ARG A 481 26.43 7.56 7.87
CA ARG A 481 27.68 7.91 7.20
C ARG A 481 27.60 9.27 6.51
N TRP A 482 26.53 9.52 5.75
CA TRP A 482 26.32 10.82 5.12
C TRP A 482 26.16 11.93 6.18
N LEU A 483 25.29 11.72 7.16
CA LEU A 483 25.02 12.71 8.20
C LEU A 483 26.28 13.08 9.00
N LYS A 484 27.19 12.12 9.23
CA LYS A 484 28.46 12.34 9.94
C LYS A 484 29.53 12.97 9.03
N ASP A 485 29.76 12.40 7.85
CA ASP A 485 30.88 12.81 6.98
C ASP A 485 30.57 14.07 6.17
N VAL A 486 29.31 14.29 5.79
CA VAL A 486 28.86 15.39 4.92
C VAL A 486 28.16 16.47 5.74
N GLU A 487 27.16 16.12 6.56
CA GLU A 487 26.38 17.12 7.32
C GLU A 487 26.95 17.46 8.70
N ASN A 488 28.00 16.76 9.15
CA ASN A 488 28.62 16.93 10.47
C ASN A 488 27.63 16.85 11.66
N SER A 489 26.56 16.06 11.52
CA SER A 489 25.45 15.94 12.47
C SER A 489 25.84 15.16 13.73
N ALA A 490 25.33 15.61 14.88
CA ALA A 490 25.69 15.06 16.19
C ALA A 490 24.77 13.94 16.71
N GLU A 491 23.49 13.96 16.32
CA GLU A 491 22.42 13.15 16.95
C GLU A 491 22.01 11.94 16.10
N THR A 492 22.94 11.47 15.26
CA THR A 492 22.68 10.46 14.23
C THR A 492 22.25 9.11 14.79
N TYR A 493 22.65 8.79 16.02
CA TYR A 493 22.30 7.52 16.67
C TYR A 493 20.84 7.51 17.13
N GLN A 494 20.41 8.57 17.82
CA GLN A 494 19.05 8.69 18.30
C GLN A 494 18.07 8.85 17.13
N MET A 495 18.46 9.59 16.09
CA MET A 495 17.69 9.68 14.86
C MET A 495 17.55 8.32 14.15
N GLY A 496 18.56 7.46 14.22
CA GLY A 496 18.47 6.11 13.64
C GLY A 496 17.50 5.19 14.34
N ASP A 497 17.45 5.27 15.67
CA ASP A 497 16.46 4.52 16.43
C ASP A 497 15.03 5.05 16.24
N TRP A 498 14.87 6.38 16.16
CA TRP A 498 13.62 7.02 15.73
C TRP A 498 13.19 6.53 14.35
N ALA A 499 14.13 6.51 13.39
CA ALA A 499 13.88 6.11 12.01
C ALA A 499 13.46 4.64 11.91
N ALA A 500 14.11 3.74 12.65
CA ALA A 500 13.77 2.33 12.67
C ALA A 500 12.32 2.06 13.11
N ARG A 501 11.74 2.92 13.96
CA ARG A 501 10.36 2.78 14.45
C ARG A 501 9.29 3.46 13.59
N LEU A 502 9.69 4.46 12.80
CA LEU A 502 8.75 5.42 12.19
C LEU A 502 8.88 5.53 10.67
N LEU A 503 10.06 5.30 10.09
CA LEU A 503 10.18 5.27 8.63
C LEU A 503 9.41 4.06 8.10
N ALA A 504 8.50 4.33 7.17
CA ALA A 504 7.69 3.30 6.52
C ALA A 504 7.90 3.27 4.99
N PRO A 505 9.07 2.81 4.49
CA PRO A 505 9.38 2.70 3.06
C PRO A 505 8.30 2.02 2.19
N LEU A 506 7.58 1.04 2.75
CA LEU A 506 6.50 0.30 2.09
C LEU A 506 5.09 0.83 2.41
N GLY A 507 4.99 1.97 3.09
CA GLY A 507 3.75 2.54 3.62
C GLY A 507 3.50 2.15 5.08
N THR A 508 2.86 3.04 5.85
CA THR A 508 2.66 2.89 7.31
C THR A 508 1.72 1.74 7.65
N TRP A 509 0.70 1.51 6.84
CA TRP A 509 -0.27 0.42 6.99
C TRP A 509 -0.55 -0.27 5.66
N PRO A 510 -0.96 -1.55 5.66
CA PRO A 510 -1.49 -2.20 4.47
C PRO A 510 -2.67 -1.43 3.88
N ALA A 511 -2.85 -1.52 2.57
CA ALA A 511 -4.00 -0.90 1.93
C ALA A 511 -5.30 -1.56 2.40
N LEU A 512 -6.29 -0.72 2.71
CA LEU A 512 -7.65 -1.12 3.05
C LEU A 512 -8.41 -1.42 1.76
N ARG A 513 -9.29 -2.41 1.75
CA ARG A 513 -10.19 -2.67 0.62
C ARG A 513 -11.63 -2.56 1.08
N VAL A 514 -12.48 -1.85 0.32
CA VAL A 514 -13.93 -1.86 0.51
C VAL A 514 -14.59 -2.29 -0.80
N GLY A 515 -15.22 -3.46 -0.80
CA GLY A 515 -15.68 -4.09 -2.04
C GLY A 515 -14.51 -4.25 -3.00
N ASP A 516 -14.68 -3.96 -4.29
CA ASP A 516 -13.60 -4.13 -5.28
C ASP A 516 -12.58 -2.97 -5.31
N VAL A 517 -12.65 -2.02 -4.38
CA VAL A 517 -11.82 -0.81 -4.39
C VAL A 517 -10.78 -0.84 -3.27
N PRO A 518 -9.46 -0.78 -3.58
CA PRO A 518 -8.41 -0.57 -2.60
C PRO A 518 -8.20 0.92 -2.27
N TYR A 519 -7.83 1.21 -1.03
CA TYR A 519 -7.57 2.53 -0.46
C TYR A 519 -6.25 2.49 0.31
N GLY A 520 -5.33 3.38 -0.04
CA GLY A 520 -4.16 3.65 0.81
C GLY A 520 -4.57 4.43 2.05
N VAL A 521 -3.99 4.10 3.20
CA VAL A 521 -4.19 4.85 4.45
C VAL A 521 -2.87 5.53 4.81
N LEU A 522 -2.89 6.85 4.95
CA LEU A 522 -1.68 7.65 5.20
C LEU A 522 -1.99 8.72 6.26
N PRO A 523 -1.05 9.01 7.18
CA PRO A 523 -1.16 10.20 8.02
C PRO A 523 -0.89 11.44 7.18
N ALA A 524 -1.82 12.39 7.18
CA ALA A 524 -1.65 13.68 6.52
C ALA A 524 -1.05 14.72 7.48
N VAL A 525 -0.01 15.43 7.03
CA VAL A 525 0.68 16.46 7.81
C VAL A 525 0.83 17.72 6.97
N ASP A 526 0.49 18.86 7.56
CA ASP A 526 0.85 20.16 7.01
C ASP A 526 2.24 20.55 7.52
N LEU A 527 3.26 20.37 6.69
CA LEU A 527 4.65 20.68 7.03
C LEU A 527 4.87 22.18 7.25
N ALA A 528 4.13 23.05 6.54
CA ALA A 528 4.29 24.50 6.67
C ALA A 528 3.68 25.03 7.98
N ALA A 529 2.68 24.34 8.52
CA ALA A 529 2.09 24.63 9.82
C ALA A 529 2.69 23.80 10.96
N TRP A 530 3.70 22.96 10.70
CA TRP A 530 4.30 22.10 11.72
C TRP A 530 4.91 22.94 12.85
N ARG A 531 4.61 22.55 14.09
CA ARG A 531 5.18 23.17 15.28
C ARG A 531 5.72 22.08 16.19
N PRO A 532 7.03 22.07 16.50
CA PRO A 532 7.57 21.13 17.46
C PRO A 532 6.96 21.41 18.84
N GLY A 533 6.51 20.34 19.48
CA GLY A 533 6.10 20.34 20.87
C GLY A 533 7.31 20.28 21.81
N PRO A 534 7.14 20.62 23.10
CA PRO A 534 8.25 20.70 24.06
C PRO A 534 9.01 19.39 24.30
N ARG A 535 8.45 18.26 23.88
CA ARG A 535 9.01 16.90 24.04
C ARG A 535 9.29 16.21 22.71
N ASP A 536 9.18 16.93 21.60
CA ASP A 536 9.54 16.38 20.31
C ASP A 536 11.07 16.28 20.19
N PRO A 537 11.59 15.35 19.37
CA PRO A 537 13.03 15.24 19.17
C PRO A 537 13.59 16.55 18.61
N VAL A 538 14.73 16.99 19.14
CA VAL A 538 15.33 18.29 18.76
C VAL A 538 15.71 18.38 17.27
N TRP A 539 16.02 17.25 16.62
CA TRP A 539 16.31 17.19 15.18
C TRP A 539 15.06 17.20 14.29
N GLU A 540 13.86 16.99 14.83
CA GLU A 540 12.63 16.89 14.04
C GLU A 540 12.23 18.23 13.41
N GLU A 541 12.51 19.35 14.09
CA GLU A 541 12.32 20.69 13.53
C GLU A 541 13.18 20.89 12.28
N GLY A 542 14.45 20.48 12.33
CA GLY A 542 15.35 20.52 11.16
C GLY A 542 14.88 19.63 10.01
N VAL A 543 14.43 18.41 10.32
CA VAL A 543 13.88 17.48 9.31
C VAL A 543 12.63 18.07 8.65
N THR A 544 11.68 18.59 9.43
CA THR A 544 10.44 19.15 8.89
C THR A 544 10.65 20.43 8.09
N ALA A 545 11.59 21.28 8.51
CA ALA A 545 12.01 22.44 7.73
C ALA A 545 12.59 22.03 6.37
N LEU A 546 13.54 21.10 6.35
CA LEU A 546 14.13 20.58 5.10
C LEU A 546 13.06 19.94 4.19
N LEU A 547 12.18 19.12 4.75
CA LEU A 547 11.08 18.50 3.99
C LEU A 547 10.16 19.57 3.38
N GLY A 548 9.86 20.65 4.12
CA GLY A 548 9.09 21.78 3.63
C GLY A 548 9.77 22.53 2.47
N GLU A 549 11.10 22.64 2.48
CA GLU A 549 11.88 23.27 1.41
C GLU A 549 11.94 22.42 0.14
N VAL A 550 12.08 21.09 0.26
CA VAL A 550 12.24 20.19 -0.90
C VAL A 550 10.91 19.72 -1.49
N ALA A 551 9.83 19.68 -0.71
CA ALA A 551 8.52 19.19 -1.15
C ALA A 551 7.97 19.89 -2.43
N PRO A 552 8.11 21.21 -2.63
CA PRO A 552 7.67 21.87 -3.86
C PRO A 552 8.40 21.37 -5.11
N ALA A 553 9.71 21.15 -5.04
CA ALA A 553 10.50 20.63 -6.15
C ALA A 553 10.09 19.21 -6.51
N TRP A 554 9.80 18.39 -5.50
CA TRP A 554 9.32 17.02 -5.66
C TRP A 554 7.93 16.94 -6.24
N SER A 555 7.01 17.77 -5.72
CA SER A 555 5.66 17.89 -6.26
C SER A 555 5.71 18.29 -7.74
N ARG A 556 6.59 19.23 -8.10
CA ARG A 556 6.82 19.60 -9.50
C ARG A 556 7.36 18.44 -10.34
N ALA A 557 8.40 17.74 -9.88
CA ALA A 557 8.96 16.59 -10.59
C ALA A 557 7.91 15.47 -10.79
N ALA A 558 7.03 15.25 -9.81
CA ALA A 558 5.93 14.30 -9.94
C ALA A 558 4.89 14.73 -11.00
N ARG A 559 4.58 16.04 -11.08
CA ARG A 559 3.69 16.59 -12.13
C ARG A 559 4.33 16.52 -13.51
N ASP A 560 5.62 16.84 -13.62
CA ASP A 560 6.38 16.80 -14.87
C ASP A 560 6.48 15.37 -15.42
N GLY A 561 6.35 14.36 -14.56
CA GLY A 561 6.23 12.95 -14.94
C GLY A 561 4.95 12.60 -15.73
N GLY A 562 4.03 13.55 -15.90
CA GLY A 562 2.79 13.39 -16.67
C GLY A 562 1.69 12.64 -15.93
N THR A 563 0.46 12.79 -16.40
CA THR A 563 -0.72 12.08 -15.89
C THR A 563 -1.36 11.24 -17.00
N ALA A 564 -2.45 10.53 -16.70
CA ALA A 564 -3.24 9.84 -17.72
C ALA A 564 -4.05 10.80 -18.62
N VAL A 565 -4.12 12.09 -18.29
CA VAL A 565 -4.81 13.11 -19.09
C VAL A 565 -4.00 13.37 -20.36
N ASP A 566 -4.66 13.29 -21.52
CA ASP A 566 -4.06 13.44 -22.86
C ASP A 566 -2.89 12.49 -23.19
N ALA A 567 -2.68 11.47 -22.34
CA ALA A 567 -1.69 10.44 -22.58
C ALA A 567 -2.11 9.57 -23.77
N ASP A 568 -1.20 9.36 -24.71
CA ASP A 568 -1.37 8.31 -25.71
C ASP A 568 -1.33 6.91 -25.05
N ALA A 569 -1.62 5.86 -25.81
CA ALA A 569 -1.66 4.51 -25.25
C ALA A 569 -0.32 4.08 -24.63
N ALA A 570 0.82 4.51 -25.18
CA ALA A 570 2.13 4.15 -24.65
C ALA A 570 2.43 4.90 -23.35
N ALA A 571 2.15 6.20 -23.30
CA ALA A 571 2.29 7.02 -22.10
C ALA A 571 1.33 6.56 -20.99
N LEU A 572 0.10 6.18 -21.33
CA LEU A 572 -0.84 5.62 -20.35
C LEU A 572 -0.32 4.30 -19.78
N LEU A 573 0.18 3.40 -20.63
CA LEU A 573 0.77 2.13 -20.20
C LEU A 573 2.02 2.33 -19.34
N ASP A 574 2.85 3.32 -19.65
CA ASP A 574 3.98 3.73 -18.82
C ASP A 574 3.48 4.18 -17.44
N VAL A 575 2.56 5.16 -17.40
CA VAL A 575 2.02 5.73 -16.16
C VAL A 575 1.40 4.65 -15.25
N ILE A 576 0.56 3.75 -15.80
CA ILE A 576 -0.06 2.68 -14.99
C ILE A 576 0.92 1.55 -14.63
N GLY A 577 2.03 1.43 -15.36
CA GLY A 577 3.07 0.43 -15.14
C GLY A 577 4.12 0.86 -14.11
N ARG A 578 4.12 2.12 -13.67
CA ARG A 578 5.05 2.64 -12.65
C ARG A 578 4.88 1.90 -11.34
N VAL A 579 6.00 1.56 -10.71
CA VAL A 579 6.07 0.92 -9.40
C VAL A 579 6.65 1.91 -8.38
N PRO A 580 6.27 1.83 -7.10
CA PRO A 580 6.69 2.79 -6.07
C PRO A 580 8.13 2.59 -5.58
N THR A 581 8.86 1.65 -6.17
CA THR A 581 10.23 1.29 -5.79
C THR A 581 11.10 1.15 -7.03
N SER A 582 12.39 1.43 -6.90
CA SER A 582 13.38 1.16 -7.94
C SER A 582 13.33 -0.30 -8.38
N ARG A 583 13.23 -0.53 -9.70
CA ARG A 583 13.24 -1.89 -10.28
C ARG A 583 14.63 -2.51 -10.26
N GLU A 584 15.66 -1.67 -10.37
CA GLU A 584 17.05 -2.07 -10.36
C GLU A 584 17.87 -1.10 -9.52
N ILE A 585 18.89 -1.63 -8.87
CA ILE A 585 19.80 -0.85 -8.03
C ILE A 585 21.19 -0.96 -8.63
N GLY A 586 21.92 0.14 -8.62
CA GLY A 586 23.32 0.20 -9.02
C GLY A 586 24.16 0.97 -8.02
N SER A 587 25.47 0.86 -8.16
CA SER A 587 26.45 1.58 -7.33
C SER A 587 27.53 2.19 -8.20
N ARG A 588 28.06 3.34 -7.79
CA ARG A 588 29.23 3.97 -8.41
C ARG A 588 30.15 4.53 -7.33
N ALA A 589 31.41 4.78 -7.68
CA ALA A 589 32.35 5.35 -6.73
C ALA A 589 32.01 6.82 -6.43
N LEU A 590 32.17 7.20 -5.16
CA LEU A 590 32.17 8.59 -4.71
C LEU A 590 33.59 8.90 -4.20
N LEU A 591 34.26 9.86 -4.82
CA LEU A 591 35.61 10.27 -4.45
C LEU A 591 35.56 11.65 -3.76
N PRO A 592 36.43 11.91 -2.77
CA PRO A 592 36.61 13.26 -2.24
C PRO A 592 36.93 14.24 -3.37
N LEU A 593 36.32 15.42 -3.33
CA LEU A 593 36.47 16.43 -4.38
C LEU A 593 37.93 16.83 -4.60
N GLU A 594 38.75 16.81 -3.56
CA GLU A 594 40.19 17.09 -3.63
C GLU A 594 40.92 16.06 -4.50
N VAL A 595 40.52 14.79 -4.42
CA VAL A 595 41.07 13.72 -5.26
C VAL A 595 40.65 13.92 -6.70
N VAL A 596 39.38 14.30 -6.94
CA VAL A 596 38.89 14.56 -8.30
C VAL A 596 39.59 15.79 -8.91
N ALA A 597 39.73 16.87 -8.15
CA ALA A 597 40.45 18.07 -8.59
C ALA A 597 41.92 17.76 -8.93
N LEU A 598 42.57 16.88 -8.15
CA LEU A 598 43.92 16.40 -8.46
C LEU A 598 43.96 15.58 -9.76
N LEU A 599 43.01 14.66 -9.94
CA LEU A 599 42.93 13.83 -11.14
C LEU A 599 42.64 14.67 -12.40
N GLU A 600 41.70 15.61 -12.32
CA GLU A 600 41.38 16.57 -13.39
C GLU A 600 42.59 17.44 -13.75
N ALA A 601 43.37 17.88 -12.76
CA ALA A 601 44.61 18.62 -13.00
C ALA A 601 45.68 17.77 -13.70
N ILE A 602 45.83 16.50 -13.33
CA ILE A 602 46.82 15.59 -13.91
C ILE A 602 46.43 15.13 -15.32
N VAL A 603 45.16 14.76 -15.51
CA VAL A 603 44.69 14.09 -16.73
C VAL A 603 44.23 15.10 -17.78
N ASN A 604 43.46 16.11 -17.36
CA ASN A 604 42.80 17.06 -18.25
C ASN A 604 43.42 18.46 -18.21
N GLY A 605 44.40 18.71 -17.33
CA GLY A 605 45.05 20.01 -17.19
C GLY A 605 44.18 21.10 -16.58
N VAL A 606 43.05 20.74 -15.96
CA VAL A 606 42.11 21.69 -15.33
C VAL A 606 42.67 22.11 -13.98
N ALA A 607 42.73 23.42 -13.71
CA ALA A 607 43.22 23.88 -12.40
C ALA A 607 42.23 23.48 -11.30
N ALA A 608 42.73 23.00 -10.16
CA ALA A 608 41.88 22.57 -9.04
C ALA A 608 40.81 23.61 -8.62
N PRO A 609 41.08 24.94 -8.56
CA PRO A 609 40.05 25.94 -8.29
C PRO A 609 38.88 25.91 -9.28
N ASP A 610 39.13 25.60 -10.54
CA ASP A 610 38.10 25.55 -11.58
C ASP A 610 37.21 24.32 -11.41
N THR A 611 37.78 23.17 -11.03
CA THR A 611 37.01 21.97 -10.67
C THR A 611 36.13 22.22 -9.44
N LEU A 612 36.66 22.89 -8.42
CA LEU A 612 35.89 23.26 -7.23
C LEU A 612 34.76 24.23 -7.59
N ALA A 613 35.03 25.27 -8.38
CA ALA A 613 34.02 26.23 -8.81
C ALA A 613 32.93 25.59 -9.67
N ALA A 614 33.28 24.66 -10.55
CA ALA A 614 32.33 23.90 -11.35
C ALA A 614 31.45 22.99 -10.47
N TRP A 615 32.04 22.30 -9.50
CA TRP A 615 31.29 21.52 -8.53
C TRP A 615 30.35 22.39 -7.70
N GLU A 616 30.81 23.54 -7.20
CA GLU A 616 29.99 24.49 -6.44
C GLU A 616 28.84 25.04 -7.29
N ALA A 617 29.08 25.35 -8.56
CA ALA A 617 28.04 25.80 -9.49
C ALA A 617 27.00 24.71 -9.76
N MET A 618 27.42 23.45 -9.91
CA MET A 618 26.50 22.31 -10.08
C MET A 618 25.71 22.03 -8.80
N ALA A 619 26.35 22.16 -7.64
CA ALA A 619 25.77 21.89 -6.35
C ALA A 619 24.95 23.08 -5.82
N ALA A 620 25.05 24.27 -6.39
CA ALA A 620 24.43 25.50 -5.90
C ALA A 620 22.92 25.39 -5.62
N ALA A 621 22.18 24.64 -6.44
CA ALA A 621 20.74 24.41 -6.22
C ALA A 621 20.45 23.48 -5.02
N ALA A 622 21.36 22.55 -4.71
CA ALA A 622 21.28 21.66 -3.55
C ALA A 622 21.92 22.27 -2.29
N LEU A 623 22.91 23.16 -2.46
CA LEU A 623 23.63 23.89 -1.40
C LEU A 623 22.92 25.18 -0.95
N ALA A 624 21.72 25.46 -1.47
CA ALA A 624 20.87 26.53 -0.95
C ALA A 624 20.43 26.27 0.51
N VAL A 625 20.67 25.07 1.02
CA VAL A 625 20.53 24.65 2.42
C VAL A 625 21.85 24.93 3.15
N GLU A 626 21.87 25.89 4.07
CA GLU A 626 23.02 26.13 4.96
C GLU A 626 23.02 25.15 6.15
N PRO A 627 24.19 24.70 6.65
CA PRO A 627 25.56 25.04 6.25
C PRO A 627 26.10 24.19 5.07
N PRO A 628 27.20 24.62 4.39
CA PRO A 628 27.82 23.81 3.34
C PRO A 628 28.39 22.50 3.90
N PRO A 629 28.51 21.45 3.06
CA PRO A 629 28.91 20.12 3.51
C PRO A 629 30.35 20.12 4.02
N ALA A 630 30.56 19.44 5.14
CA ALA A 630 31.86 19.25 5.80
C ALA A 630 32.86 18.48 4.93
N ARG A 631 32.38 17.57 4.08
CA ARG A 631 33.16 16.93 3.01
C ARG A 631 32.40 16.93 1.70
N ARG A 632 33.10 17.21 0.62
CA ARG A 632 32.55 17.29 -0.73
C ARG A 632 32.93 16.03 -1.48
N TYR A 633 31.94 15.34 -2.04
CA TYR A 633 32.14 14.16 -2.86
C TYR A 633 31.71 14.43 -4.30
N GLN A 634 32.38 13.78 -5.24
CA GLN A 634 31.97 13.74 -6.63
C GLN A 634 31.88 12.30 -7.11
N ALA A 635 30.81 12.00 -7.83
CA ALA A 635 30.62 10.71 -8.45
C ALA A 635 31.66 10.48 -9.53
N PHE A 636 32.26 9.29 -9.54
CA PHE A 636 33.31 8.91 -10.46
C PHE A 636 32.97 7.59 -11.17
N GLY A 637 33.07 7.58 -12.50
CA GLY A 637 32.74 6.43 -13.34
C GLY A 637 31.23 6.22 -13.59
N TYR A 638 30.92 5.16 -14.32
CA TYR A 638 29.54 4.75 -14.65
C TYR A 638 28.88 3.98 -13.49
N VAL A 639 27.54 3.95 -13.47
CA VAL A 639 26.78 3.13 -12.53
C VAL A 639 26.97 1.66 -12.87
N GLN A 640 27.51 0.90 -11.92
CA GLN A 640 27.64 -0.55 -11.99
C GLN A 640 26.37 -1.20 -11.44
N PRO A 641 25.74 -2.15 -12.15
CA PRO A 641 24.57 -2.84 -11.64
C PRO A 641 24.90 -3.59 -10.34
N ALA A 642 23.93 -3.65 -9.42
CA ALA A 642 24.08 -4.43 -8.21
C ALA A 642 24.24 -5.91 -8.56
N VAL A 643 25.27 -6.54 -8.01
CA VAL A 643 25.51 -7.97 -8.20
C VAL A 643 24.37 -8.76 -7.55
N ARG A 644 23.67 -9.56 -8.37
CA ARG A 644 22.70 -10.56 -7.90
C ARG A 644 23.50 -11.80 -7.50
N GLY A 645 24.02 -11.81 -6.27
CA GLY A 645 24.79 -12.96 -5.76
C GLY A 645 23.91 -14.21 -5.65
N GLY A 646 24.47 -15.38 -5.93
CA GLY A 646 23.79 -16.69 -5.80
C GLY A 646 23.97 -17.38 -4.44
N GLN A 647 24.67 -16.72 -3.50
CA GLN A 647 24.91 -17.24 -2.15
C GLN A 647 23.64 -17.14 -1.28
N ASN A 648 23.44 -18.14 -0.42
CA ASN A 648 22.33 -18.14 0.54
C ASN A 648 22.47 -16.97 1.52
N LEU A 649 21.47 -16.07 1.55
CA LEU A 649 21.58 -14.85 2.32
C LEU A 649 21.57 -15.14 3.83
N ARG A 650 20.75 -16.08 4.29
CA ARG A 650 20.68 -16.47 5.71
C ARG A 650 22.04 -16.93 6.21
N GLU A 651 22.60 -17.96 5.57
CA GLU A 651 23.88 -18.56 5.97
C GLU A 651 25.00 -17.51 5.99
N LEU A 652 24.99 -16.60 5.02
CA LEU A 652 25.98 -15.53 4.94
C LEU A 652 25.86 -14.53 6.11
N LEU A 653 24.64 -14.13 6.47
CA LEU A 653 24.40 -13.23 7.60
C LEU A 653 24.77 -13.87 8.94
N GLU A 654 24.43 -15.14 9.14
CA GLU A 654 24.85 -15.91 10.33
C GLU A 654 26.37 -16.01 10.39
N THR A 655 27.01 -16.35 9.27
CA THR A 655 28.48 -16.42 9.18
C THR A 655 29.12 -15.08 9.52
N TYR A 656 28.59 -13.96 9.03
CA TYR A 656 29.13 -12.63 9.36
C TYR A 656 29.12 -12.34 10.86
N LEU A 657 28.09 -12.77 11.59
CA LEU A 657 28.01 -12.57 13.04
C LEU A 657 28.98 -13.47 13.83
N ASP A 658 29.32 -14.62 13.27
CA ASP A 658 30.26 -15.57 13.88
C ASP A 658 31.72 -15.27 13.53
N MET A 659 32.01 -14.53 12.46
CA MET A 659 33.36 -14.17 12.06
C MET A 659 34.13 -13.35 13.12
N HIS A 660 35.46 -13.41 13.05
CA HIS A 660 36.32 -12.38 13.65
C HIS A 660 36.32 -11.10 12.79
N TRP A 661 36.62 -9.95 13.41
CA TRP A 661 36.62 -8.65 12.71
C TRP A 661 37.57 -8.59 11.50
N GLU A 662 38.74 -9.23 11.61
CA GLU A 662 39.71 -9.32 10.52
C GLU A 662 39.15 -10.13 9.33
N GLU A 663 38.52 -11.26 9.61
CA GLU A 663 37.88 -12.11 8.60
C GLU A 663 36.77 -11.33 7.89
N LEU A 664 35.89 -10.66 8.64
CA LEU A 664 34.82 -9.85 8.08
C LEU A 664 35.37 -8.68 7.25
N ALA A 665 36.45 -8.01 7.66
CA ALA A 665 37.03 -6.88 6.94
C ALA A 665 37.65 -7.27 5.59
N PHE A 666 38.16 -8.49 5.46
CA PHE A 666 38.91 -8.93 4.28
C PHE A 666 38.28 -10.05 3.44
N ALA A 667 37.15 -10.63 3.87
CA ALA A 667 36.39 -11.63 3.11
C ALA A 667 35.88 -11.13 1.74
N GLY A 668 35.67 -12.05 0.79
CA GLY A 668 34.95 -11.81 -0.47
C GLY A 668 35.66 -10.90 -1.49
N ARG A 669 36.99 -11.03 -1.65
CA ARG A 669 37.78 -10.28 -2.64
C ARG A 669 37.78 -10.89 -4.05
N GLU A 670 37.30 -12.12 -4.20
CA GLU A 670 37.25 -12.83 -5.49
C GLU A 670 35.95 -12.54 -6.25
N GLU A 671 36.02 -12.47 -7.58
CA GLU A 671 34.93 -11.99 -8.45
C GLU A 671 33.81 -13.03 -8.65
N GLU A 672 34.12 -14.33 -8.55
CA GLU A 672 33.17 -15.46 -8.67
C GLU A 672 32.26 -15.64 -7.42
N ASP A 673 32.60 -15.02 -6.29
CA ASP A 673 31.96 -15.21 -4.97
C ASP A 673 31.33 -13.93 -4.39
N ARG A 674 30.97 -12.96 -5.26
CA ARG A 674 30.48 -11.66 -4.78
C ARG A 674 29.12 -11.78 -4.07
N PRO A 675 29.04 -11.37 -2.79
CA PRO A 675 27.80 -11.47 -2.04
C PRO A 675 26.71 -10.52 -2.56
N PRO A 676 25.41 -10.83 -2.34
CA PRO A 676 24.30 -9.96 -2.70
C PRO A 676 24.45 -8.54 -2.12
N LEU A 677 23.83 -7.54 -2.77
CA LEU A 677 23.89 -6.14 -2.35
C LEU A 677 23.58 -5.94 -0.87
N LEU A 678 22.49 -6.55 -0.37
CA LEU A 678 22.08 -6.43 1.03
C LEU A 678 23.18 -6.92 1.98
N ALA A 679 23.78 -8.09 1.71
CA ALA A 679 24.88 -8.62 2.51
C ALA A 679 26.11 -7.69 2.50
N ARG A 680 26.45 -7.10 1.34
CA ARG A 680 27.54 -6.11 1.25
C ARG A 680 27.28 -4.86 2.10
N LEU A 681 26.05 -4.36 2.08
CA LEU A 681 25.66 -3.20 2.87
C LEU A 681 25.66 -3.54 4.38
N ILE A 682 25.14 -4.70 4.77
CA ILE A 682 25.16 -5.18 6.16
C ILE A 682 26.60 -5.36 6.66
N ARG A 683 27.47 -6.00 5.86
CA ARG A 683 28.89 -6.12 6.17
C ARG A 683 29.52 -4.75 6.44
N HIS A 684 29.25 -3.76 5.59
CA HIS A 684 29.77 -2.41 5.80
C HIS A 684 29.21 -1.77 7.07
N SER A 685 27.92 -1.95 7.35
CA SER A 685 27.28 -1.48 8.58
C SER A 685 27.89 -2.07 9.86
N LEU A 686 28.17 -3.38 9.87
CA LEU A 686 28.84 -4.07 10.97
C LEU A 686 30.24 -3.49 11.22
N LEU A 687 31.01 -3.23 10.16
CA LEU A 687 32.33 -2.61 10.24
C LEU A 687 32.26 -1.15 10.74
N LEU A 688 31.29 -0.36 10.27
CA LEU A 688 31.11 1.02 10.71
C LEU A 688 30.74 1.11 12.20
N THR A 689 29.85 0.25 12.69
CA THR A 689 29.50 0.22 14.12
C THR A 689 30.66 -0.24 15.00
N GLN A 690 31.50 -1.18 14.51
CA GLN A 690 32.72 -1.56 15.22
C GLN A 690 33.69 -0.37 15.33
N ALA A 691 33.90 0.37 14.24
CA ALA A 691 34.77 1.55 14.25
C ALA A 691 34.29 2.61 15.26
N GLU A 692 32.98 2.79 15.45
CA GLU A 692 32.46 3.69 16.49
C GLU A 692 32.72 3.16 17.90
N VAL A 693 32.54 1.86 18.14
CA VAL A 693 32.82 1.26 19.45
C VAL A 693 34.31 1.37 19.81
N SER A 694 35.21 1.23 18.84
CA SER A 694 36.66 1.40 19.06
C SER A 694 37.03 2.78 19.59
N ARG A 695 36.24 3.82 19.29
CA ARG A 695 36.45 5.18 19.81
C ARG A 695 36.09 5.34 21.28
N LEU A 696 35.46 4.35 21.90
CA LEU A 696 35.24 4.33 23.35
C LEU A 696 36.50 3.93 24.14
N GLY A 697 37.55 3.46 23.45
CA GLY A 697 38.85 3.12 24.03
C GLY A 697 39.69 4.33 24.46
N GLU A 698 40.82 4.07 25.10
CA GLU A 698 41.73 5.12 25.56
C GLU A 698 42.39 5.86 24.38
N GLY A 699 42.44 7.21 24.45
CA GLY A 699 43.17 8.04 23.49
C GLY A 699 42.30 8.79 22.47
N TRP A 700 41.00 8.55 22.45
CA TRP A 700 40.03 9.30 21.64
C TRP A 700 39.34 10.38 22.48
N GLU A 701 39.16 11.59 21.93
CA GLU A 701 38.21 12.54 22.52
C GLU A 701 36.83 11.89 22.55
N SER A 702 36.04 12.16 23.59
CA SER A 702 34.74 11.51 23.85
C SER A 702 33.69 11.71 22.75
N TRP A 703 34.04 12.43 21.67
CA TRP A 703 33.21 12.59 20.50
C TRP A 703 34.03 13.00 19.25
N THR A 704 33.95 12.20 18.18
CA THR A 704 34.46 12.57 16.85
C THR A 704 33.33 12.50 15.82
N HIS A 705 33.18 13.59 15.05
CA HIS A 705 32.04 13.77 14.15
C HIS A 705 32.08 12.92 12.88
N GLN A 706 33.27 12.57 12.38
CA GLN A 706 33.45 12.01 11.03
C GLN A 706 33.94 10.56 11.10
N TYR A 707 33.46 9.67 10.22
CA TYR A 707 33.94 8.29 10.13
C TYR A 707 35.38 8.18 9.62
N LEU A 708 35.81 9.13 8.79
CA LEU A 708 37.15 9.17 8.20
C LEU A 708 38.05 10.18 8.93
N PRO A 709 38.83 9.79 9.95
CA PRO A 709 39.74 10.71 10.62
C PRO A 709 41.01 10.98 9.77
N PRO A 710 41.88 11.93 10.16
CA PRO A 710 43.22 12.10 9.59
C PRO A 710 44.01 10.79 9.53
N LEU A 711 45.01 10.65 8.64
CA LEU A 711 45.66 9.37 8.35
C LEU A 711 46.33 8.70 9.57
N ASP A 712 46.94 9.49 10.45
CA ASP A 712 47.58 8.98 11.67
C ASP A 712 46.53 8.44 12.67
N ASP A 713 45.43 9.18 12.84
CA ASP A 713 44.29 8.78 13.65
C ASP A 713 43.57 7.57 13.03
N ALA A 714 43.50 7.47 11.70
CA ALA A 714 42.92 6.33 10.99
C ALA A 714 43.73 5.05 11.23
N ARG A 715 45.06 5.15 11.32
CA ARG A 715 45.94 4.02 11.68
C ARG A 715 45.73 3.59 13.13
N GLN A 716 45.59 4.53 14.05
CA GLN A 716 45.27 4.24 15.45
C GLN A 716 43.88 3.57 15.56
N LEU A 717 42.87 4.11 14.88
CA LEU A 717 41.51 3.58 14.86
C LEU A 717 41.46 2.16 14.29
N ALA A 718 42.22 1.89 13.24
CA ALA A 718 42.33 0.56 12.65
C ALA A 718 42.96 -0.45 13.64
N ASN A 719 43.99 -0.05 14.37
CA ASN A 719 44.60 -0.89 15.40
C ASN A 719 43.63 -1.16 16.56
N ASP A 720 42.88 -0.14 17.01
CA ASP A 720 41.90 -0.26 18.09
C ASP A 720 40.69 -1.11 17.66
N ALA A 721 40.26 -1.01 16.39
CA ALA A 721 39.21 -1.84 15.81
C ALA A 721 39.60 -3.32 15.68
N ALA A 722 40.90 -3.60 15.48
CA ALA A 722 41.44 -4.96 15.47
C ALA A 722 41.52 -5.61 16.86
N MET A 723 41.42 -4.84 17.95
CA MET A 723 41.40 -5.38 19.32
C MET A 723 40.06 -6.01 19.74
N GLY A 724 39.08 -6.09 18.82
CA GLY A 724 37.78 -6.73 19.06
C GLY A 724 37.81 -8.26 18.97
N GLY A 725 36.88 -8.92 19.67
CA GLY A 725 36.67 -10.37 19.61
C GLY A 725 35.91 -10.82 18.36
N ARG A 726 34.75 -11.46 18.56
CA ARG A 726 33.84 -11.82 17.46
C ARG A 726 32.95 -10.65 17.05
N VAL A 727 32.40 -10.72 15.84
CA VAL A 727 31.47 -9.69 15.32
C VAL A 727 30.25 -9.52 16.22
N SER A 728 29.77 -10.60 16.81
CA SER A 728 28.58 -10.64 17.68
C SER A 728 28.79 -10.09 19.10
N GLU A 729 30.02 -9.86 19.54
CA GLU A 729 30.36 -9.57 20.94
C GLU A 729 30.80 -8.11 21.13
N LEU A 730 30.15 -7.40 22.07
CA LEU A 730 30.60 -6.06 22.45
C LEU A 730 31.95 -6.19 23.20
N PRO A 731 33.00 -5.47 22.79
CA PRO A 731 34.31 -5.55 23.42
C PRO A 731 34.29 -5.18 24.91
N GLN A 732 35.11 -5.87 25.71
CA GLN A 732 35.15 -5.70 27.17
C GLN A 732 35.45 -4.26 27.60
N TYR A 733 36.36 -3.56 26.91
CA TYR A 733 36.68 -2.17 27.24
C TYR A 733 35.47 -1.22 27.11
N ALA A 734 34.54 -1.50 26.18
CA ALA A 734 33.33 -0.70 26.01
C ALA A 734 32.35 -0.96 27.16
N LEU A 735 32.27 -2.21 27.66
CA LEU A 735 31.51 -2.55 28.85
C LEU A 735 32.09 -1.86 30.10
N ASP A 736 33.42 -1.92 30.27
CA ASP A 736 34.11 -1.29 31.39
C ASP A 736 33.86 0.23 31.39
N ARG A 737 33.92 0.87 30.22
CA ARG A 737 33.63 2.30 30.05
C ARG A 737 32.21 2.70 30.46
N LEU A 738 31.22 1.86 30.14
CA LEU A 738 29.82 2.06 30.57
C LEU A 738 29.63 1.86 32.07
N ASP A 739 30.46 1.01 32.69
CA ASP A 739 30.41 0.69 34.10
C ASP A 739 31.08 1.74 34.98
N GLU A 740 32.10 2.44 34.47
CA GLU A 740 32.89 3.46 35.16
C GLU A 740 32.17 4.79 35.39
N GLN A 741 31.12 5.11 34.61
CA GLN A 741 30.48 6.43 34.61
C GLN A 741 29.07 6.39 35.22
N PHE A 742 28.77 7.30 36.16
CA PHE A 742 27.41 7.47 36.68
C PHE A 742 26.97 8.95 36.75
N PRO A 743 25.92 9.35 36.01
CA PRO A 743 25.26 8.59 34.94
C PRO A 743 26.23 8.31 33.76
N PRO A 744 26.01 7.24 32.97
CA PRO A 744 26.86 6.96 31.81
C PRO A 744 26.77 8.09 30.78
N ASP A 745 27.88 8.38 30.09
CA ASP A 745 27.89 9.29 28.93
C ASP A 745 26.84 8.82 27.91
N ARG A 746 25.93 9.75 27.56
CA ARG A 746 24.83 9.53 26.62
C ARG A 746 25.33 9.03 25.26
N ASN A 747 26.48 9.52 24.81
CA ASN A 747 27.06 9.15 23.52
C ASN A 747 27.67 7.74 23.58
N ALA A 748 28.39 7.42 24.65
CA ALA A 748 28.94 6.07 24.86
C ALA A 748 27.82 5.02 24.92
N LEU A 749 26.73 5.34 25.64
CA LEU A 749 25.55 4.48 25.68
C LEU A 749 24.90 4.33 24.29
N ALA A 750 24.75 5.41 23.53
CA ALA A 750 24.16 5.37 22.19
C ALA A 750 25.01 4.55 21.19
N ILE A 751 26.33 4.66 21.26
CA ILE A 751 27.26 3.89 20.41
C ILE A 751 27.17 2.39 20.73
N ALA A 752 27.28 2.02 22.01
CA ALA A 752 27.17 0.62 22.44
C ALA A 752 25.78 0.05 22.11
N ARG A 753 24.73 0.88 22.22
CA ARG A 753 23.37 0.51 21.86
C ARG A 753 23.22 0.22 20.38
N GLN A 754 23.66 1.13 19.52
CA GLN A 754 23.61 0.93 18.07
C GLN A 754 24.38 -0.32 17.64
N PHE A 755 25.52 -0.60 18.29
CA PHE A 755 26.28 -1.84 18.06
C PHE A 755 25.38 -3.07 18.30
N VAL A 756 24.70 -3.13 19.45
CA VAL A 756 23.81 -4.25 19.80
C VAL A 756 22.61 -4.32 18.84
N ASP A 757 21.92 -3.20 18.63
CA ASP A 757 20.70 -3.11 17.82
C ASP A 757 20.93 -3.55 16.36
N VAL A 758 22.07 -3.17 15.75
CA VAL A 758 22.43 -3.61 14.39
C VAL A 758 22.62 -5.12 14.34
N ARG A 759 23.27 -5.72 15.34
CA ARG A 759 23.50 -7.18 15.36
C ARG A 759 22.21 -7.95 15.63
N GLU A 760 21.37 -7.44 16.52
CA GLU A 760 20.02 -7.98 16.72
C GLU A 760 19.19 -7.90 15.43
N ALA A 761 19.20 -6.76 14.73
CA ALA A 761 18.52 -6.63 13.46
C ALA A 761 19.04 -7.62 12.40
N VAL A 762 20.35 -7.87 12.34
CA VAL A 762 20.93 -8.89 11.45
C VAL A 762 20.50 -10.31 11.84
N ARG A 763 20.44 -10.63 13.14
CA ARG A 763 19.91 -11.93 13.62
C ARG A 763 18.43 -12.09 13.28
N GLU A 764 17.63 -11.05 13.48
CA GLU A 764 16.20 -11.05 13.15
C GLU A 764 15.97 -11.22 11.65
N LEU A 765 16.80 -10.59 10.80
CA LEU A 765 16.76 -10.80 9.36
C LEU A 765 17.17 -12.23 9.00
N ALA A 766 18.26 -12.74 9.57
CA ALA A 766 18.71 -14.13 9.36
C ALA A 766 17.68 -15.16 9.86
N GLY A 767 16.89 -14.83 10.88
CA GLY A 767 15.84 -15.69 11.42
C GLY A 767 14.53 -15.74 10.62
N ARG A 768 14.35 -14.90 9.59
CA ARG A 768 13.11 -14.87 8.78
C ARG A 768 12.96 -16.10 7.89
N ASP A 769 11.79 -16.27 7.29
CA ASP A 769 11.49 -17.40 6.41
C ASP A 769 12.45 -17.49 5.20
N ALA A 770 12.82 -18.70 4.79
CA ALA A 770 13.77 -18.91 3.69
C ALA A 770 13.21 -18.44 2.35
N ASP A 771 11.90 -18.59 2.11
CA ASP A 771 11.25 -18.13 0.88
C ASP A 771 11.22 -16.59 0.81
N LEU A 772 11.14 -15.91 1.96
CA LEU A 772 11.24 -14.44 2.03
C LEU A 772 12.65 -13.95 1.64
N LEU A 773 13.69 -14.58 2.21
CA LEU A 773 15.09 -14.16 2.05
C LEU A 773 15.67 -14.56 0.69
N ASP A 774 15.50 -15.83 0.30
CA ASP A 774 16.15 -16.42 -0.87
C ASP A 774 15.20 -16.52 -2.08
N GLY A 775 13.88 -16.40 -1.89
CA GLY A 775 12.87 -16.39 -2.96
C GLY A 775 12.66 -15.04 -3.66
N GLY A 776 13.46 -14.02 -3.32
CA GLY A 776 13.42 -12.70 -3.96
C GLY A 776 12.29 -11.77 -3.48
N LEU A 777 11.43 -12.24 -2.57
CA LEU A 777 10.32 -11.45 -2.01
C LEU A 777 10.79 -10.28 -1.14
N LEU A 778 12.01 -10.33 -0.59
CA LEU A 778 12.63 -9.23 0.17
C LEU A 778 13.13 -8.08 -0.72
N ALA A 779 13.39 -8.31 -2.01
CA ALA A 779 14.03 -7.33 -2.89
C ALA A 779 13.28 -5.98 -2.96
N PRO A 780 11.94 -5.93 -3.04
CA PRO A 780 11.20 -4.67 -3.01
C PRO A 780 11.36 -3.89 -1.70
N ALA A 781 11.47 -4.58 -0.55
CA ALA A 781 11.71 -3.92 0.73
C ALA A 781 13.11 -3.29 0.78
N VAL A 782 14.12 -4.00 0.28
CA VAL A 782 15.50 -3.47 0.18
C VAL A 782 15.53 -2.26 -0.75
N ALA A 783 14.89 -2.34 -1.92
CA ALA A 783 14.78 -1.23 -2.85
C ALA A 783 14.10 -0.02 -2.20
N ALA A 784 12.95 -0.23 -1.54
CA ALA A 784 12.24 0.85 -0.85
C ALA A 784 13.09 1.53 0.23
N VAL A 785 13.86 0.77 1.01
CA VAL A 785 14.78 1.29 2.05
C VAL A 785 15.90 2.12 1.42
N VAL A 786 16.51 1.64 0.33
CA VAL A 786 17.53 2.38 -0.43
C VAL A 786 16.95 3.65 -1.07
N ASP A 787 15.75 3.56 -1.64
CA ASP A 787 15.04 4.72 -2.21
C ASP A 787 14.77 5.77 -1.14
N THR A 788 14.36 5.36 0.07
CA THR A 788 14.14 6.23 1.23
C THR A 788 15.42 6.95 1.70
N SER A 789 16.58 6.38 1.40
CA SER A 789 17.89 7.01 1.68
C SER A 789 18.39 7.94 0.60
N SER A 790 17.73 8.00 -0.56
CA SER A 790 18.20 8.75 -1.72
C SER A 790 17.18 9.77 -2.22
N HIS A 791 16.01 9.30 -2.63
CA HIS A 791 15.05 10.08 -3.40
C HIS A 791 13.59 9.72 -3.08
N ARG A 792 13.28 9.07 -1.94
CA ARG A 792 11.92 9.00 -1.38
C ARG A 792 11.82 9.71 -0.03
N ILE A 793 11.07 10.83 0.01
CA ILE A 793 10.84 11.66 1.21
C ILE A 793 9.48 11.37 1.83
N ASP A 794 8.58 10.72 1.10
CA ASP A 794 7.26 10.36 1.61
C ASP A 794 7.32 9.51 2.91
N PRO A 795 8.29 8.59 3.11
CA PRO A 795 8.41 7.88 4.39
C PRO A 795 8.86 8.80 5.53
N TRP A 796 9.61 9.87 5.23
CA TRP A 796 10.03 10.87 6.22
C TRP A 796 8.87 11.78 6.63
N VAL A 797 8.06 12.24 5.67
CA VAL A 797 6.85 13.04 5.94
C VAL A 797 5.86 12.24 6.79
N THR A 798 5.60 10.99 6.40
CA THR A 798 4.66 10.13 7.13
C THR A 798 5.19 9.69 8.49
N ALA A 799 6.51 9.54 8.69
CA ALA A 799 7.11 9.21 9.98
C ALA A 799 6.79 10.26 11.07
N VAL A 800 6.98 11.54 10.75
CA VAL A 800 6.68 12.66 11.66
C VAL A 800 5.18 12.69 12.02
N GLY A 801 4.31 12.50 11.02
CA GLY A 801 2.87 12.39 11.22
C GLY A 801 2.47 11.19 12.08
N THR A 802 3.09 10.03 11.84
CA THR A 802 2.84 8.79 12.57
C THR A 802 3.21 8.92 14.04
N ARG A 803 4.35 9.54 14.36
CA ARG A 803 4.78 9.79 15.74
C ARG A 803 3.75 10.63 16.50
N ARG A 804 3.30 11.76 15.91
CA ARG A 804 2.25 12.60 16.51
C ARG A 804 0.95 11.84 16.64
N LEU A 805 0.57 11.06 15.63
CA LEU A 805 -0.66 10.26 15.65
C LEU A 805 -0.64 9.19 16.75
N ARG A 806 0.48 8.49 16.97
CA ARG A 806 0.64 7.53 18.07
C ARG A 806 0.41 8.19 19.43
N ARG A 807 0.97 9.39 19.65
CA ARG A 807 0.70 10.20 20.84
C ARG A 807 -0.79 10.54 20.98
N LEU A 808 -1.49 10.92 19.91
CA LEU A 808 -2.92 11.21 19.97
C LEU A 808 -3.77 9.94 20.24
N ILE A 809 -3.35 8.80 19.70
CA ILE A 809 -3.99 7.50 19.93
C ILE A 809 -3.83 7.04 21.39
N ASP A 810 -2.62 7.15 21.95
CA ASP A 810 -2.32 6.85 23.36
C ASP A 810 -3.16 7.71 24.32
N ARG A 811 -3.43 8.96 23.93
CA ARG A 811 -4.28 9.90 24.68
C ARG A 811 -5.78 9.78 24.39
N ASP A 812 -6.18 8.72 23.71
CA ASP A 812 -7.56 8.38 23.33
C ASP A 812 -8.34 9.52 22.66
N VAL A 813 -7.66 10.29 21.79
CA VAL A 813 -8.29 11.39 21.04
C VAL A 813 -9.38 10.85 20.12
N PRO A 814 -10.58 11.47 20.04
CA PRO A 814 -11.70 10.95 19.27
C PRO A 814 -11.41 10.89 17.76
N ARG A 815 -11.88 9.82 17.10
CA ARG A 815 -11.79 9.62 15.65
C ARG A 815 -13.10 10.09 15.01
N ARG A 816 -13.02 11.03 14.07
CA ARG A 816 -14.18 11.66 13.43
C ARG A 816 -14.12 11.51 11.92
N ILE A 817 -15.25 11.23 11.28
CA ILE A 817 -15.32 11.16 9.82
C ILE A 817 -15.11 12.55 9.22
N GLY A 818 -14.22 12.65 8.23
CA GLY A 818 -14.18 13.76 7.30
C GLY A 818 -14.30 13.26 5.87
N ALA A 819 -14.35 14.19 4.93
CA ALA A 819 -14.37 13.88 3.52
C ALA A 819 -13.53 14.88 2.73
N TYR A 820 -12.92 14.41 1.64
CA TYR A 820 -12.09 15.24 0.77
C TYR A 820 -12.17 14.79 -0.69
N GLY A 821 -12.00 15.72 -1.62
CA GLY A 821 -11.81 15.45 -3.04
C GLY A 821 -11.30 16.70 -3.72
N TRP A 822 -10.44 16.57 -4.72
CA TRP A 822 -9.91 17.72 -5.46
C TRP A 822 -9.72 17.43 -6.94
N VAL A 823 -9.64 18.50 -7.73
CA VAL A 823 -9.27 18.48 -9.15
C VAL A 823 -8.27 19.61 -9.37
N ASP A 824 -7.14 19.30 -9.98
CA ASP A 824 -6.10 20.26 -10.34
C ASP A 824 -6.29 20.75 -11.78
N ASP A 825 -5.80 21.95 -12.08
CA ASP A 825 -5.67 22.55 -13.42
C ASP A 825 -6.96 22.47 -14.26
N LEU A 826 -8.04 23.04 -13.72
CA LEU A 826 -9.37 22.93 -14.30
C LEU A 826 -9.66 24.07 -15.29
N ASP A 827 -9.90 23.70 -16.55
CA ASP A 827 -10.28 24.61 -17.62
C ASP A 827 -11.47 24.11 -18.48
N PRO A 828 -12.16 25.00 -19.20
CA PRO A 828 -13.16 24.60 -20.18
C PRO A 828 -12.52 23.86 -21.37
N ALA A 829 -13.12 22.75 -21.79
CA ALA A 829 -12.67 21.99 -22.95
C ALA A 829 -12.61 22.85 -24.24
N VAL A 830 -11.50 22.70 -24.98
CA VAL A 830 -11.23 23.42 -26.23
C VAL A 830 -12.07 22.86 -27.40
N ASP A 831 -12.27 21.55 -27.44
CA ASP A 831 -13.17 20.87 -28.39
C ASP A 831 -14.45 20.42 -27.65
N PRO A 832 -15.60 21.07 -27.92
CA PRO A 832 -16.85 20.79 -27.23
C PRO A 832 -17.62 19.63 -27.85
N THR A 833 -16.94 18.65 -28.51
CA THR A 833 -17.62 17.50 -29.12
C THR A 833 -18.59 16.93 -28.08
N PRO A 834 -19.91 17.13 -28.27
CA PRO A 834 -20.87 16.70 -27.28
C PRO A 834 -20.75 15.18 -27.15
N PRO A 835 -20.96 14.59 -25.96
CA PRO A 835 -21.32 13.19 -25.92
C PRO A 835 -22.40 12.98 -26.99
N THR A 836 -22.18 12.00 -27.87
CA THR A 836 -23.14 11.64 -28.91
C THR A 836 -24.52 11.43 -28.28
N ALA A 837 -25.59 11.25 -29.05
CA ALA A 837 -26.88 10.86 -28.48
C ALA A 837 -26.79 9.57 -27.60
N ALA A 838 -25.71 8.78 -27.74
CA ALA A 838 -25.37 7.63 -26.92
C ALA A 838 -24.46 7.90 -25.70
N GLY A 839 -24.08 9.16 -25.43
CA GLY A 839 -23.15 9.53 -24.35
C GLY A 839 -21.68 9.65 -24.78
N LEU A 840 -20.80 9.72 -23.78
CA LEU A 840 -19.35 9.46 -23.95
C LEU A 840 -19.19 7.95 -24.11
N LEU A 841 -18.62 7.50 -25.23
CA LEU A 841 -18.19 6.11 -25.34
C LEU A 841 -17.03 5.92 -24.36
N HIS A 842 -17.20 5.08 -23.34
CA HIS A 842 -16.06 4.54 -22.60
C HIS A 842 -15.12 3.93 -23.64
N ALA A 843 -13.83 4.31 -23.63
CA ALA A 843 -12.85 3.79 -24.58
C ALA A 843 -12.92 2.25 -24.59
N PRO A 844 -13.47 1.64 -25.64
CA PRO A 844 -13.59 0.19 -25.69
C PRO A 844 -12.19 -0.42 -25.78
N GLY A 845 -11.97 -1.57 -25.17
CA GLY A 845 -10.75 -2.33 -25.44
C GLY A 845 -10.66 -2.67 -26.94
N ASN A 846 -9.45 -2.86 -27.48
CA ASN A 846 -9.25 -3.22 -28.90
C ASN A 846 -10.12 -4.44 -29.30
N ALA A 847 -10.15 -5.47 -28.45
CA ALA A 847 -10.98 -6.66 -28.67
C ALA A 847 -12.48 -6.33 -28.71
N GLN A 848 -12.98 -5.43 -27.86
CA GLN A 848 -14.39 -5.02 -27.88
C GLN A 848 -14.73 -4.20 -29.13
N ALA A 849 -13.82 -3.31 -29.57
CA ALA A 849 -13.97 -2.56 -30.80
C ALA A 849 -13.99 -3.48 -32.04
N LEU A 850 -13.10 -4.47 -32.07
CA LEU A 850 -13.06 -5.47 -33.14
C LEU A 850 -14.29 -6.39 -33.11
N THR A 851 -14.75 -6.80 -31.92
CA THR A 851 -16.01 -7.55 -31.74
C THR A 851 -17.18 -6.76 -32.33
N ALA A 852 -17.30 -5.48 -31.97
CA ALA A 852 -18.34 -4.60 -32.49
C ALA A 852 -18.24 -4.42 -34.01
N ALA A 853 -17.03 -4.29 -34.56
CA ALA A 853 -16.80 -4.19 -36.00
C ALA A 853 -17.22 -5.47 -36.75
N VAL A 854 -16.87 -6.66 -36.24
CA VAL A 854 -17.25 -7.96 -36.83
C VAL A 854 -18.77 -8.16 -36.79
N LEU A 855 -19.39 -7.91 -35.63
CA LEU A 855 -20.85 -7.98 -35.50
C LEU A 855 -21.55 -6.98 -36.44
N ARG A 856 -21.01 -5.76 -36.54
CA ARG A 856 -21.55 -4.73 -37.44
C ARG A 856 -21.40 -5.11 -38.91
N ASP A 857 -20.26 -5.71 -39.29
CA ASP A 857 -20.01 -6.18 -40.65
C ASP A 857 -21.00 -7.28 -41.04
N HIS A 858 -21.24 -8.25 -40.16
CA HIS A 858 -22.22 -9.30 -40.39
C HIS A 858 -23.66 -8.78 -40.46
N VAL A 859 -24.05 -7.78 -39.65
CA VAL A 859 -25.36 -7.11 -39.80
C VAL A 859 -25.54 -6.45 -41.17
N LEU A 860 -24.46 -5.94 -41.76
CA LEU A 860 -24.51 -5.21 -43.03
C LEU A 860 -24.47 -6.13 -44.26
N HIS A 861 -23.85 -7.30 -44.13
CA HIS A 861 -23.55 -8.17 -45.27
C HIS A 861 -24.20 -9.57 -45.20
N ASP A 862 -24.72 -9.98 -44.04
CA ASP A 862 -25.45 -11.24 -43.85
C ASP A 862 -26.95 -10.95 -43.65
N GLU A 863 -27.80 -11.69 -44.36
CA GLU A 863 -29.27 -11.56 -44.24
C GLU A 863 -29.82 -12.36 -43.03
N ASP A 864 -28.97 -13.10 -42.32
CA ASP A 864 -29.37 -13.88 -41.14
C ASP A 864 -29.80 -12.96 -39.96
N PRO A 865 -31.06 -13.07 -39.48
CA PRO A 865 -31.56 -12.24 -38.39
C PRO A 865 -30.81 -12.41 -37.07
N ARG A 866 -30.04 -13.50 -36.88
CA ARG A 866 -29.24 -13.73 -35.67
C ARG A 866 -28.17 -12.66 -35.42
N TRP A 867 -27.80 -11.90 -36.43
CA TRP A 867 -26.82 -10.83 -36.31
C TRP A 867 -27.44 -9.50 -35.86
N GLN A 868 -28.77 -9.37 -35.89
CA GLN A 868 -29.50 -8.15 -35.52
C GLN A 868 -29.61 -7.98 -33.99
N LEU A 869 -28.46 -7.91 -33.32
CA LEU A 869 -28.36 -7.86 -31.87
C LEU A 869 -28.80 -6.49 -31.35
N THR A 870 -29.74 -6.46 -30.40
CA THR A 870 -30.22 -5.22 -29.76
C THR A 870 -30.01 -5.29 -28.25
N VAL A 871 -28.79 -4.97 -27.83
CA VAL A 871 -28.39 -5.04 -26.42
C VAL A 871 -28.50 -3.67 -25.75
N ARG A 872 -29.46 -3.52 -24.84
CA ARG A 872 -29.58 -2.34 -23.95
C ARG A 872 -28.97 -2.63 -22.58
N SER A 873 -28.42 -1.62 -21.90
CA SER A 873 -27.70 -1.81 -20.64
C SER A 873 -28.57 -2.29 -19.47
N ASP A 874 -29.86 -1.98 -19.46
CA ASP A 874 -30.86 -2.49 -18.51
C ASP A 874 -31.08 -4.01 -18.71
N LEU A 875 -31.36 -4.43 -19.94
CA LEU A 875 -31.55 -5.83 -20.31
C LEU A 875 -30.28 -6.65 -20.14
N ALA A 876 -29.11 -6.10 -20.47
CA ALA A 876 -27.83 -6.78 -20.32
C ALA A 876 -27.49 -7.10 -18.86
N ARG A 877 -27.80 -6.21 -17.92
CA ARG A 877 -27.62 -6.46 -16.48
C ARG A 877 -28.57 -7.52 -15.94
N LEU A 878 -29.81 -7.55 -16.45
CA LEU A 878 -30.78 -8.59 -16.11
C LEU A 878 -30.38 -9.96 -16.69
N ALA A 879 -29.96 -9.99 -17.95
CA ALA A 879 -29.44 -11.18 -18.61
C ALA A 879 -28.17 -11.72 -17.93
N ALA A 880 -27.25 -10.85 -17.51
CA ALA A 880 -26.06 -11.26 -16.77
C ALA A 880 -26.38 -11.87 -15.39
N ARG A 881 -27.41 -11.36 -14.70
CA ARG A 881 -27.93 -11.98 -13.46
C ARG A 881 -28.53 -13.36 -13.72
N LEU A 882 -29.36 -13.47 -14.75
CA LEU A 882 -29.96 -14.75 -15.17
C LEU A 882 -28.89 -15.78 -15.53
N GLY A 883 -27.87 -15.39 -16.30
CA GLY A 883 -26.71 -16.23 -16.60
C GLY A 883 -25.89 -16.60 -15.36
N GLY A 884 -25.85 -15.72 -14.35
CA GLY A 884 -25.27 -16.00 -13.03
C GLY A 884 -25.97 -17.17 -12.33
N ASP A 885 -27.30 -17.15 -12.27
CA ASP A 885 -28.11 -18.23 -11.69
C ASP A 885 -27.93 -19.54 -12.46
N VAL A 886 -27.92 -19.49 -13.80
CA VAL A 886 -27.72 -20.68 -14.64
C VAL A 886 -26.35 -21.31 -14.43
N ARG A 887 -25.32 -20.49 -14.29
CA ARG A 887 -23.95 -20.94 -13.98
C ARG A 887 -23.82 -21.57 -12.59
N LEU A 888 -24.68 -21.19 -11.64
CA LEU A 888 -24.80 -21.83 -10.32
C LEU A 888 -25.56 -23.17 -10.35
N GLY A 889 -25.93 -23.66 -11.55
CA GLY A 889 -26.61 -24.93 -11.75
C GLY A 889 -28.13 -24.85 -11.63
N ILE A 890 -28.71 -23.64 -11.57
CA ILE A 890 -30.16 -23.45 -11.61
C ILE A 890 -30.61 -23.54 -13.07
N HIS A 891 -31.63 -24.34 -13.38
CA HIS A 891 -32.11 -24.41 -14.76
C HIS A 891 -32.71 -23.06 -15.20
N LEU A 892 -32.53 -22.67 -16.48
CA LEU A 892 -33.01 -21.39 -17.00
C LEU A 892 -34.50 -21.17 -16.75
N SER A 893 -35.32 -22.21 -16.91
CA SER A 893 -36.75 -22.16 -16.60
C SER A 893 -37.05 -21.88 -15.12
N GLU A 894 -36.23 -22.39 -14.20
CA GLU A 894 -36.39 -22.15 -12.77
C GLU A 894 -35.94 -20.74 -12.37
N ALA A 895 -34.82 -20.26 -12.92
CA ALA A 895 -34.32 -18.90 -12.66
C ALA A 895 -35.33 -17.85 -13.14
N LEU A 896 -35.89 -18.06 -14.33
CA LEU A 896 -36.96 -17.24 -14.89
C LEU A 896 -38.26 -17.35 -14.08
N GLY A 897 -38.60 -18.55 -13.60
CA GLY A 897 -39.75 -18.80 -12.74
C GLY A 897 -39.67 -18.04 -11.41
N ARG A 898 -38.48 -17.96 -10.78
CA ARG A 898 -38.27 -17.17 -9.55
C ARG A 898 -38.56 -15.69 -9.77
N GLU A 899 -38.13 -15.16 -10.91
CA GLU A 899 -38.36 -13.76 -11.26
C GLU A 899 -39.85 -13.47 -11.51
N ILE A 900 -40.56 -14.38 -12.16
CA ILE A 900 -42.01 -14.28 -12.39
C ILE A 900 -42.79 -14.38 -11.07
N GLU A 901 -42.43 -15.31 -10.18
CA GLU A 901 -43.06 -15.44 -8.87
C GLU A 901 -42.81 -14.21 -7.99
N ARG A 902 -41.60 -13.64 -8.05
CA ARG A 902 -41.26 -12.38 -7.38
C ARG A 902 -42.14 -11.23 -7.85
N ARG A 903 -42.41 -11.14 -9.16
CA ARG A 903 -43.31 -10.13 -9.75
C ARG A 903 -44.76 -10.36 -9.37
N ALA A 904 -45.20 -11.62 -9.35
CA ALA A 904 -46.56 -11.96 -8.97
C ALA A 904 -46.86 -11.48 -7.54
N GLY A 905 -45.89 -11.59 -6.61
CA GLY A 905 -45.88 -11.02 -5.26
C GLY A 905 -46.93 -11.59 -4.29
N ASP A 906 -48.08 -12.03 -4.82
CA ASP A 906 -49.20 -12.60 -4.11
C ASP A 906 -49.03 -14.13 -3.94
N PRO A 907 -49.09 -14.66 -2.70
CA PRO A 907 -48.95 -16.09 -2.43
C PRO A 907 -49.96 -16.98 -3.17
N GLY A 908 -51.19 -16.48 -3.40
CA GLY A 908 -52.23 -17.20 -4.13
C GLY A 908 -51.91 -17.37 -5.61
N ALA A 909 -51.47 -16.28 -6.26
CA ALA A 909 -51.03 -16.27 -7.65
C ALA A 909 -49.78 -17.12 -7.86
N VAL A 910 -48.80 -17.06 -6.95
CA VAL A 910 -47.59 -17.90 -6.99
C VAL A 910 -47.95 -19.38 -6.89
N LEU A 911 -48.87 -19.75 -5.98
CA LEU A 911 -49.31 -21.14 -5.87
C LEU A 911 -50.07 -21.62 -7.10
N ASP A 912 -50.88 -20.76 -7.74
CA ASP A 912 -51.55 -21.06 -9.01
C ASP A 912 -50.54 -21.30 -10.14
N LEU A 913 -49.54 -20.42 -10.27
CA LEU A 913 -48.46 -20.56 -11.25
C LEU A 913 -47.69 -21.87 -11.06
N ARG A 914 -47.29 -22.20 -9.82
CA ARG A 914 -46.58 -23.47 -9.51
C ARG A 914 -47.41 -24.72 -9.78
N ARG A 915 -48.74 -24.64 -9.68
CA ARG A 915 -49.63 -25.78 -9.95
C ARG A 915 -49.87 -25.97 -11.44
N ARG A 916 -50.01 -24.87 -12.16
CA ARG A 916 -50.37 -24.88 -13.59
C ARG A 916 -49.17 -25.01 -14.51
N PHE A 917 -48.05 -24.42 -14.12
CA PHE A 917 -46.78 -24.46 -14.85
C PHE A 917 -45.69 -25.02 -13.95
N PRO A 918 -45.76 -26.29 -13.54
CA PRO A 918 -44.72 -26.85 -12.69
C PRO A 918 -43.46 -27.11 -13.52
N ALA A 919 -42.29 -26.70 -13.02
CA ALA A 919 -41.00 -26.99 -13.67
C ALA A 919 -40.75 -28.50 -13.85
N ARG A 920 -41.34 -29.33 -12.97
CA ARG A 920 -41.46 -30.78 -13.13
C ARG A 920 -42.80 -31.28 -12.59
N PRO A 921 -43.41 -32.33 -13.16
CA PRO A 921 -44.71 -32.83 -12.71
C PRO A 921 -44.77 -33.13 -11.19
N GLU A 922 -43.69 -33.64 -10.61
CA GLU A 922 -43.56 -33.92 -9.17
C GLU A 922 -43.50 -32.67 -8.27
N TRP A 923 -43.29 -31.49 -8.85
CA TRP A 923 -43.18 -30.20 -8.16
C TRP A 923 -44.45 -29.36 -8.29
N ALA A 924 -45.57 -29.92 -8.75
CA ALA A 924 -46.84 -29.21 -8.82
C ALA A 924 -47.22 -28.58 -7.48
N GLY A 925 -47.29 -27.23 -7.46
CA GLY A 925 -47.57 -26.43 -6.26
C GLY A 925 -46.42 -26.36 -5.25
N ARG A 926 -45.18 -26.74 -5.62
CA ARG A 926 -43.98 -26.76 -4.78
C ARG A 926 -42.81 -26.08 -5.50
N ARG A 927 -41.80 -25.59 -4.75
CA ARG A 927 -40.56 -24.97 -5.26
C ARG A 927 -40.74 -23.69 -6.11
N VAL A 928 -40.88 -23.82 -7.43
CA VAL A 928 -40.91 -22.71 -8.40
C VAL A 928 -41.66 -23.13 -9.67
N CYS A 929 -42.33 -22.19 -10.34
CA CYS A 929 -42.94 -22.39 -11.65
C CYS A 929 -41.92 -22.50 -12.78
N ASP A 930 -42.33 -23.08 -13.90
CA ASP A 930 -41.57 -23.12 -15.14
C ASP A 930 -41.68 -21.76 -15.84
N GLY A 931 -40.67 -20.92 -15.70
CA GLY A 931 -40.70 -19.58 -16.25
C GLY A 931 -40.78 -19.54 -17.78
N GLN A 932 -40.20 -20.53 -18.48
CA GLN A 932 -40.28 -20.58 -19.95
C GLN A 932 -41.70 -20.88 -20.41
N HIS A 933 -42.34 -21.88 -19.82
CA HIS A 933 -43.74 -22.18 -20.12
C HIS A 933 -44.71 -21.06 -19.70
N VAL A 934 -44.39 -20.32 -18.64
CA VAL A 934 -45.20 -19.15 -18.23
C VAL A 934 -45.07 -18.00 -19.24
N ILE A 935 -43.87 -17.77 -19.77
CA ILE A 935 -43.64 -16.73 -20.78
C ILE A 935 -44.33 -17.04 -22.11
N ASP A 936 -44.40 -18.32 -22.49
CA ASP A 936 -45.07 -18.79 -23.71
C ASP A 936 -46.59 -18.90 -23.56
N ALA A 937 -47.10 -18.84 -22.32
CA ALA A 937 -48.52 -18.92 -22.07
C ALA A 937 -49.27 -17.66 -22.57
N ALA A 938 -50.48 -17.86 -23.08
CA ALA A 938 -51.34 -16.75 -23.49
C ALA A 938 -51.65 -15.84 -22.28
N PRO A 939 -51.53 -14.50 -22.39
CA PRO A 939 -51.70 -13.59 -21.25
C PRO A 939 -53.02 -13.77 -20.49
N ALA A 940 -54.10 -14.09 -21.20
CA ALA A 940 -55.43 -14.36 -20.61
C ALA A 940 -55.46 -15.57 -19.67
N THR A 941 -54.45 -16.42 -19.72
CA THR A 941 -54.32 -17.57 -18.82
C THR A 941 -53.58 -17.19 -17.54
N LEU A 942 -52.74 -16.16 -17.51
CA LEU A 942 -51.91 -15.86 -16.33
C LEU A 942 -52.69 -15.06 -15.27
N PRO A 943 -52.35 -15.19 -13.98
CA PRO A 943 -52.90 -14.31 -12.95
C PRO A 943 -52.61 -12.84 -13.27
N ALA A 944 -53.59 -11.96 -13.09
CA ALA A 944 -53.45 -10.53 -13.41
C ALA A 944 -52.30 -9.84 -12.65
N SER A 945 -51.92 -10.35 -11.48
CA SER A 945 -50.80 -9.86 -10.67
C SER A 945 -49.42 -10.06 -11.30
N VAL A 946 -49.29 -10.94 -12.29
CA VAL A 946 -48.02 -11.20 -12.99
C VAL A 946 -47.62 -10.03 -13.90
N GLY A 947 -48.60 -9.24 -14.37
CA GLY A 947 -48.36 -8.11 -15.27
C GLY A 947 -47.90 -8.54 -16.67
N ASP A 948 -47.28 -7.60 -17.39
CA ASP A 948 -46.65 -7.85 -18.69
C ASP A 948 -45.30 -8.55 -18.52
N LEU A 949 -45.03 -9.54 -19.37
CA LEU A 949 -43.80 -10.36 -19.38
C LEU A 949 -42.92 -10.09 -20.61
N THR A 950 -43.27 -9.08 -21.42
CA THR A 950 -42.54 -8.75 -22.66
C THR A 950 -41.08 -8.38 -22.39
N ASP A 951 -40.79 -7.74 -21.26
CA ASP A 951 -39.43 -7.44 -20.83
C ASP A 951 -38.63 -8.70 -20.46
N LEU A 952 -39.23 -9.71 -19.82
CA LEU A 952 -38.55 -10.99 -19.55
C LEU A 952 -38.25 -11.77 -20.82
N ARG A 953 -39.13 -11.69 -21.85
CA ARG A 953 -38.81 -12.21 -23.19
C ARG A 953 -37.57 -11.53 -23.77
N GLN A 954 -37.55 -10.20 -23.71
CA GLN A 954 -36.40 -9.41 -24.17
C GLN A 954 -35.12 -9.73 -23.38
N VAL A 955 -35.21 -10.06 -22.09
CA VAL A 955 -34.05 -10.48 -21.28
C VAL A 955 -33.50 -11.83 -21.76
N VAL A 956 -34.37 -12.79 -22.08
CA VAL A 956 -33.93 -14.10 -22.62
C VAL A 956 -33.30 -13.94 -24.00
N ASP A 957 -33.88 -13.11 -24.86
CA ASP A 957 -33.31 -12.79 -26.17
C ASP A 957 -31.95 -12.08 -26.02
N THR A 958 -31.88 -11.07 -25.14
CA THR A 958 -30.63 -10.35 -24.84
C THR A 958 -29.56 -11.29 -24.27
N TYR A 959 -29.96 -12.29 -23.49
CA TYR A 959 -29.04 -13.29 -22.95
C TYR A 959 -28.44 -14.16 -24.06
N GLY A 960 -29.24 -14.58 -25.04
CA GLY A 960 -28.75 -15.23 -26.26
C GLY A 960 -27.81 -14.33 -27.07
N ASP A 961 -28.22 -13.08 -27.30
CA ASP A 961 -27.41 -12.07 -28.02
C ASP A 961 -26.04 -11.87 -27.37
N LEU A 962 -26.01 -11.84 -26.03
CA LEU A 962 -24.78 -11.67 -25.26
C LEU A 962 -23.86 -12.88 -25.35
N LEU A 963 -24.38 -14.11 -25.37
CA LEU A 963 -23.58 -15.31 -25.57
C LEU A 963 -22.97 -15.36 -26.97
N VAL A 964 -23.70 -14.93 -27.99
CA VAL A 964 -23.18 -14.77 -29.36
C VAL A 964 -22.11 -13.68 -29.42
N ALA A 965 -22.37 -12.52 -28.81
CA ALA A 965 -21.40 -11.44 -28.75
C ALA A 965 -20.12 -11.85 -27.99
N ASP A 966 -20.25 -12.63 -26.92
CA ASP A 966 -19.11 -13.15 -26.15
C ASP A 966 -18.33 -14.23 -26.91
N ALA A 967 -19.01 -15.09 -27.67
CA ALA A 967 -18.35 -16.05 -28.56
C ALA A 967 -17.52 -15.33 -29.64
N VAL A 968 -18.07 -14.29 -30.27
CA VAL A 968 -17.32 -13.47 -31.23
C VAL A 968 -16.14 -12.79 -30.52
N HIS A 969 -16.38 -12.22 -29.33
CA HIS A 969 -15.35 -11.61 -28.50
C HIS A 969 -14.19 -12.56 -28.18
N ASP A 970 -14.49 -13.80 -27.85
CA ASP A 970 -13.53 -14.84 -27.54
C ASP A 970 -12.74 -15.28 -28.79
N VAL A 971 -13.39 -15.36 -29.96
CA VAL A 971 -12.70 -15.62 -31.24
C VAL A 971 -11.71 -14.50 -31.57
N VAL A 972 -12.14 -13.23 -31.54
CA VAL A 972 -11.22 -12.10 -31.84
C VAL A 972 -10.14 -11.93 -30.78
N SER A 973 -10.35 -12.45 -29.57
CA SER A 973 -9.36 -12.49 -28.49
C SER A 973 -8.44 -13.72 -28.55
N GLY A 974 -8.51 -14.56 -29.59
CA GLY A 974 -7.66 -15.76 -29.75
C GLY A 974 -8.03 -16.94 -28.84
N ARG A 975 -9.22 -16.92 -28.24
CA ARG A 975 -9.72 -17.93 -27.28
C ARG A 975 -10.84 -18.79 -27.91
N ALA A 976 -10.55 -19.41 -29.05
CA ALA A 976 -11.54 -20.18 -29.82
C ALA A 976 -12.21 -21.32 -29.01
N ALA A 977 -11.52 -21.93 -28.05
CA ALA A 977 -12.10 -22.94 -27.17
C ALA A 977 -13.20 -22.38 -26.25
N ALA A 978 -13.00 -21.18 -25.70
CA ALA A 978 -14.01 -20.52 -24.84
C ALA A 978 -15.19 -19.96 -25.65
N ALA A 979 -14.96 -19.64 -26.93
CA ALA A 979 -16.05 -19.35 -27.87
C ALA A 979 -16.96 -20.57 -28.07
N ALA A 980 -16.41 -21.79 -28.12
CA ALA A 980 -17.21 -23.01 -28.20
C ALA A 980 -18.10 -23.20 -26.96
N GLU A 981 -17.59 -22.97 -25.75
CA GLU A 981 -18.37 -23.01 -24.51
C GLU A 981 -19.55 -22.01 -24.53
N SER A 982 -19.31 -20.79 -25.01
CA SER A 982 -20.35 -19.75 -25.15
C SER A 982 -21.44 -20.16 -26.15
N LEU A 983 -21.06 -20.80 -27.26
CA LEU A 983 -21.99 -21.29 -28.28
C LEU A 983 -22.75 -22.56 -27.83
N GLU A 984 -22.10 -23.46 -27.09
CA GLU A 984 -22.76 -24.61 -26.47
C GLU A 984 -23.80 -24.15 -25.44
N ALA A 985 -23.48 -23.13 -24.64
CA ALA A 985 -24.43 -22.53 -23.72
C ALA A 985 -25.58 -21.81 -24.44
N ALA A 986 -25.30 -21.11 -25.54
CA ALA A 986 -26.34 -20.50 -26.38
C ALA A 986 -27.28 -21.55 -27.00
N ALA A 987 -26.75 -22.74 -27.32
CA ALA A 987 -27.52 -23.88 -27.77
C ALA A 987 -28.23 -24.64 -26.62
N GLY A 988 -28.05 -24.22 -25.37
CA GLY A 988 -28.61 -24.88 -24.17
C GLY A 988 -27.96 -26.23 -23.83
N LEU A 989 -26.77 -26.51 -24.38
CA LEU A 989 -26.05 -27.78 -24.23
C LEU A 989 -25.01 -27.77 -23.10
N GLY A 990 -24.71 -26.59 -22.54
CA GLY A 990 -23.70 -26.41 -21.50
C GLY A 990 -24.01 -25.25 -20.55
N ALA A 991 -23.27 -25.16 -19.45
CA ALA A 991 -23.36 -24.02 -18.55
C ALA A 991 -22.71 -22.78 -19.20
N PRO A 992 -23.32 -21.59 -19.09
CA PRO A 992 -22.77 -20.38 -19.69
C PRO A 992 -21.46 -19.94 -19.03
N PRO A 993 -20.45 -19.52 -19.82
CA PRO A 993 -19.27 -18.87 -19.28
C PRO A 993 -19.61 -17.46 -18.74
N GLU A 994 -18.65 -16.84 -18.04
CA GLU A 994 -18.81 -15.44 -17.63
C GLU A 994 -18.78 -14.52 -18.87
N LEU A 995 -19.81 -13.70 -19.07
CA LEU A 995 -19.92 -12.78 -20.22
C LEU A 995 -18.82 -11.69 -20.18
N ARG A 996 -17.71 -11.92 -20.87
CA ARG A 996 -16.52 -11.06 -20.87
C ARG A 996 -16.70 -9.79 -21.71
N VAL A 997 -17.50 -9.86 -22.76
CA VAL A 997 -17.84 -8.72 -23.63
C VAL A 997 -18.44 -7.54 -22.85
N LEU A 998 -19.11 -7.82 -21.73
CA LEU A 998 -19.68 -6.82 -20.81
C LEU A 998 -18.65 -6.17 -19.88
N ARG A 999 -17.45 -6.75 -19.75
CA ARG A 999 -16.39 -6.20 -18.92
C ARG A 999 -15.55 -5.26 -19.76
N THR A 1000 -15.49 -3.98 -19.37
CA THR A 1000 -14.45 -3.08 -19.85
C THR A 1000 -13.12 -3.52 -19.23
N GLN A 1001 -12.43 -4.45 -19.89
CA GLN A 1001 -11.09 -4.85 -19.49
C GLN A 1001 -10.11 -3.70 -19.75
N ARG A 1002 -9.62 -3.08 -18.68
CA ARG A 1002 -8.42 -2.25 -18.72
C ARG A 1002 -7.20 -3.16 -18.76
N GLN A 1003 -6.99 -3.88 -19.86
CA GLN A 1003 -5.82 -4.75 -20.04
C GLN A 1003 -4.89 -4.17 -21.10
N GLY A 1004 -3.64 -3.90 -20.70
CA GLY A 1004 -2.52 -3.76 -21.61
C GLY A 1004 -1.80 -5.09 -21.71
N PHE A 1005 -1.64 -5.62 -22.91
CA PHE A 1005 -0.69 -6.71 -23.17
C PHE A 1005 0.61 -6.11 -23.69
N SER A 1006 1.71 -6.39 -23.00
CA SER A 1006 3.04 -6.30 -23.59
C SER A 1006 3.27 -7.58 -24.39
N VAL A 1007 3.33 -7.48 -25.71
CA VAL A 1007 3.95 -8.52 -26.53
C VAL A 1007 5.42 -8.17 -26.62
N ARG A 1008 6.26 -8.93 -25.92
CA ARG A 1008 7.72 -8.84 -26.07
C ARG A 1008 8.13 -9.79 -27.17
N THR A 1009 8.32 -9.26 -28.37
CA THR A 1009 8.96 -10.00 -29.47
C THR A 1009 10.47 -9.85 -29.30
N THR A 1010 11.15 -10.93 -28.91
CA THR A 1010 12.61 -10.97 -28.92
C THR A 1010 13.08 -11.35 -30.32
N VAL A 1011 13.70 -10.40 -31.02
CA VAL A 1011 14.38 -10.66 -32.29
C VAL A 1011 15.85 -10.87 -32.00
N LEU A 1012 16.33 -12.11 -32.08
CA LEU A 1012 17.74 -12.44 -32.04
C LEU A 1012 18.31 -12.28 -33.45
N VAL A 1013 19.23 -11.33 -33.63
CA VAL A 1013 19.95 -11.17 -34.89
C VAL A 1013 21.35 -11.75 -34.68
N ALA A 1014 21.58 -12.95 -35.21
CA ALA A 1014 22.91 -13.53 -35.26
C ALA A 1014 23.70 -12.83 -36.39
N LEU A 1015 24.71 -12.04 -36.01
CA LEU A 1015 25.60 -11.42 -36.98
C LEU A 1015 26.66 -12.44 -37.41
N PRO A 1016 26.89 -12.62 -38.73
CA PRO A 1016 27.91 -13.54 -39.21
C PRO A 1016 29.31 -13.04 -38.80
N SER A 1017 30.04 -13.86 -38.06
CA SER A 1017 31.44 -13.61 -37.71
C SER A 1017 32.35 -13.76 -38.95
N GLY A 1018 33.03 -12.67 -39.34
CA GLY A 1018 34.08 -12.67 -40.34
C GLY A 1018 35.46 -12.92 -39.73
N ALA A 1019 36.46 -13.24 -40.57
CA ALA A 1019 37.85 -13.33 -40.13
C ALA A 1019 38.36 -11.94 -39.71
N ALA A 1020 38.90 -11.81 -38.49
CA ALA A 1020 39.47 -10.57 -38.00
C ALA A 1020 40.76 -10.22 -38.77
N ASP A 1021 40.69 -9.21 -39.65
CA ASP A 1021 41.86 -8.58 -40.26
C ASP A 1021 42.28 -7.39 -39.35
N PRO A 1022 43.52 -7.32 -38.82
CA PRO A 1022 43.94 -6.31 -37.84
C PRO A 1022 44.12 -4.90 -38.42
N SER A 1023 43.44 -4.55 -39.52
CA SER A 1023 43.54 -3.25 -40.19
C SER A 1023 42.83 -2.11 -39.43
N SER A 1024 41.89 -2.42 -38.53
CA SER A 1024 41.14 -1.45 -37.72
C SER A 1024 40.90 -1.95 -36.28
N PRO A 1025 41.03 -1.09 -35.24
CA PRO A 1025 40.70 -1.47 -33.86
C PRO A 1025 39.26 -1.94 -33.67
N VAL A 1026 38.32 -1.42 -34.48
CA VAL A 1026 36.91 -1.81 -34.44
C VAL A 1026 36.71 -3.21 -35.01
N THR A 1027 37.41 -3.55 -36.09
CA THR A 1027 37.39 -4.91 -36.65
C THR A 1027 37.99 -5.94 -35.71
N VAL A 1028 39.01 -5.55 -34.93
CA VAL A 1028 39.58 -6.42 -33.88
C VAL A 1028 38.62 -6.59 -32.71
N ALA A 1029 37.94 -5.51 -32.30
CA ALA A 1029 37.01 -5.54 -31.18
C ALA A 1029 35.73 -6.33 -31.50
N ASP A 1030 35.19 -6.18 -32.72
CA ASP A 1030 33.98 -6.86 -33.16
C ASP A 1030 33.97 -7.09 -34.69
N PRO A 1031 34.48 -8.25 -35.16
CA PRO A 1031 34.53 -8.59 -36.58
C PRO A 1031 33.14 -8.70 -37.23
N ALA A 1032 32.11 -9.07 -36.45
CA ALA A 1032 30.75 -9.24 -36.94
C ALA A 1032 30.07 -7.89 -37.16
N LEU A 1033 30.28 -6.94 -36.25
CA LEU A 1033 29.88 -5.54 -36.43
C LEU A 1033 30.58 -4.93 -37.64
N SER A 1034 31.90 -5.13 -37.76
CA SER A 1034 32.67 -4.63 -38.90
C SER A 1034 32.12 -5.14 -40.25
N ALA A 1035 31.85 -6.44 -40.35
CA ALA A 1035 31.25 -7.04 -41.55
C ALA A 1035 29.85 -6.47 -41.86
N LEU A 1036 29.02 -6.27 -40.83
CA LEU A 1036 27.69 -5.68 -40.98
C LEU A 1036 27.78 -4.23 -41.47
N LEU A 1037 28.65 -3.42 -40.86
CA LEU A 1037 28.85 -2.02 -41.24
C LEU A 1037 29.27 -1.90 -42.71
N VAL A 1038 30.22 -2.71 -43.15
CA VAL A 1038 30.66 -2.75 -44.56
C VAL A 1038 29.53 -3.22 -45.49
N THR A 1039 28.74 -4.21 -45.07
CA THR A 1039 27.63 -4.75 -45.87
C THR A 1039 26.50 -3.74 -46.06
N GLU A 1040 26.06 -3.11 -44.98
CA GLU A 1040 24.87 -2.25 -44.97
C GLU A 1040 25.18 -0.82 -45.44
N THR A 1041 26.38 -0.33 -45.13
CA THR A 1041 26.78 1.03 -45.51
C THR A 1041 27.63 1.06 -46.78
N GLY A 1042 28.01 -0.11 -47.31
CA GLY A 1042 28.86 -0.31 -48.48
C GLY A 1042 30.36 -0.10 -48.18
N PRO A 1043 31.25 -0.56 -49.07
CA PRO A 1043 32.70 -0.55 -48.86
C PRO A 1043 33.26 0.87 -48.79
N ALA A 1044 34.48 1.05 -48.25
CA ALA A 1044 35.14 2.34 -48.11
C ALA A 1044 35.25 3.14 -49.42
N THR A 1045 35.39 2.47 -50.57
CA THR A 1045 35.40 3.12 -51.90
C THR A 1045 34.04 3.72 -52.30
N GLY A 1046 32.95 3.30 -51.66
CA GLY A 1046 31.60 3.84 -51.86
C GLY A 1046 31.29 5.06 -51.00
N TRP A 1047 32.15 5.40 -50.03
CA TRP A 1047 32.05 6.59 -49.20
C TRP A 1047 32.84 7.72 -49.85
N THR A 1048 32.15 8.71 -50.41
CA THR A 1048 32.78 9.75 -51.22
C THR A 1048 32.50 11.15 -50.71
N TRP A 1049 33.47 12.03 -50.93
CA TRP A 1049 33.38 13.47 -50.88
C TRP A 1049 33.69 14.02 -52.26
N THR A 1050 32.93 15.01 -52.73
CA THR A 1050 33.13 15.61 -54.05
C THR A 1050 33.29 17.12 -53.97
N ARG A 1051 34.06 17.68 -54.90
CA ARG A 1051 34.23 19.12 -55.11
C ARG A 1051 34.66 19.38 -56.55
N ASP A 1052 33.99 20.30 -57.27
CA ASP A 1052 34.38 20.74 -58.63
C ASP A 1052 34.74 19.58 -59.61
N ALA A 1053 33.96 18.49 -59.56
CA ALA A 1053 34.13 17.24 -60.31
C ALA A 1053 35.32 16.32 -59.89
N ALA A 1054 36.12 16.70 -58.89
CA ALA A 1054 37.04 15.80 -58.21
C ALA A 1054 36.30 15.04 -57.09
N ALA A 1055 36.71 13.78 -56.85
CA ALA A 1055 36.14 12.93 -55.80
C ALA A 1055 37.25 12.24 -55.02
N VAL A 1056 37.10 12.18 -53.70
CA VAL A 1056 37.95 11.44 -52.77
C VAL A 1056 37.09 10.43 -52.03
N THR A 1057 37.57 9.20 -51.90
CA THR A 1057 36.89 8.14 -51.16
C THR A 1057 37.49 7.94 -49.78
N LEU A 1058 36.76 7.26 -48.88
CA LEU A 1058 37.28 6.90 -47.55
C LEU A 1058 38.55 6.03 -47.65
N ALA A 1059 38.62 5.17 -48.68
CA ALA A 1059 39.80 4.37 -48.96
C ALA A 1059 41.00 5.23 -49.39
N ASP A 1060 40.77 6.31 -50.15
CA ASP A 1060 41.84 7.25 -50.54
C ASP A 1060 42.39 8.03 -49.34
N LEU A 1061 41.62 8.14 -48.25
CA LEU A 1061 42.06 8.68 -46.96
C LEU A 1061 42.82 7.65 -46.11
N GLY A 1062 42.99 6.42 -46.60
CA GLY A 1062 43.65 5.33 -45.87
C GLY A 1062 42.83 4.76 -44.71
N LEU A 1063 41.51 4.96 -44.72
CA LEU A 1063 40.58 4.51 -43.68
C LEU A 1063 39.62 3.46 -44.25
N ASP A 1064 39.14 2.57 -43.39
CA ASP A 1064 38.06 1.63 -43.72
C ASP A 1064 36.77 2.01 -42.98
N VAL A 1065 35.64 1.43 -43.40
CA VAL A 1065 34.30 1.73 -42.85
C VAL A 1065 34.24 1.60 -41.32
N PRO A 1066 34.87 0.60 -40.67
CA PRO A 1066 34.86 0.48 -39.22
C PRO A 1066 35.58 1.64 -38.50
N ASP A 1067 36.60 2.25 -39.11
CA ASP A 1067 37.36 3.36 -38.51
C ASP A 1067 36.50 4.62 -38.34
N VAL A 1068 35.44 4.74 -39.15
CA VAL A 1068 34.46 5.83 -39.09
C VAL A 1068 33.76 5.84 -37.72
N VAL A 1069 33.60 4.69 -37.05
CA VAL A 1069 33.00 4.62 -35.71
C VAL A 1069 33.81 5.43 -34.69
N LEU A 1070 35.13 5.41 -34.80
CA LEU A 1070 36.04 6.07 -33.85
C LEU A 1070 36.31 7.54 -34.19
N LEU A 1071 36.00 7.96 -35.42
CA LEU A 1071 36.32 9.29 -35.93
C LEU A 1071 35.04 10.13 -36.07
N PRO A 1072 34.97 11.34 -35.47
CA PRO A 1072 33.86 12.26 -35.70
C PRO A 1072 33.75 12.68 -37.16
N GLN A 1073 32.53 12.90 -37.65
CA GLN A 1073 32.28 13.31 -39.06
C GLN A 1073 33.10 14.55 -39.45
N ALA A 1074 33.19 15.56 -38.57
CA ALA A 1074 33.97 16.77 -38.81
C ALA A 1074 35.47 16.49 -39.07
N ARG A 1075 36.03 15.41 -38.49
CA ARG A 1075 37.42 15.01 -38.73
C ARG A 1075 37.58 14.36 -40.10
N LEU A 1076 36.62 13.55 -40.52
CA LEU A 1076 36.59 12.94 -41.85
C LEU A 1076 36.43 13.99 -42.95
N ASP A 1077 35.53 14.95 -42.74
CA ASP A 1077 35.33 16.06 -43.67
C ASP A 1077 36.57 16.94 -43.79
N ALA A 1078 37.33 17.14 -42.70
CA ALA A 1078 38.60 17.87 -42.73
C ALA A 1078 39.68 17.11 -43.52
N LEU A 1079 39.78 15.79 -43.37
CA LEU A 1079 40.72 14.95 -44.13
C LEU A 1079 40.37 14.92 -45.63
N ALA A 1080 39.08 14.82 -45.94
CA ALA A 1080 38.60 14.89 -47.31
C ALA A 1080 38.84 16.27 -47.93
N ALA A 1081 38.65 17.34 -47.16
CA ALA A 1081 38.90 18.70 -47.63
C ALA A 1081 40.38 18.95 -47.95
N ASP A 1082 41.29 18.37 -47.17
CA ASP A 1082 42.74 18.44 -47.43
C ASP A 1082 43.11 17.69 -48.72
N ALA A 1083 42.47 16.54 -48.97
CA ALA A 1083 42.68 15.75 -50.19
C ALA A 1083 42.01 16.36 -51.44
N LEU A 1084 40.95 17.17 -51.27
CA LEU A 1084 40.22 17.87 -52.34
C LEU A 1084 40.67 19.33 -52.55
N ASP A 1085 41.66 19.81 -51.80
CA ASP A 1085 42.15 21.19 -51.81
C ASP A 1085 41.03 22.23 -51.53
N GLY A 1086 40.14 21.90 -50.59
CA GLY A 1086 39.00 22.71 -50.15
C GLY A 1086 37.81 21.88 -49.64
N PRO A 1087 36.83 22.48 -48.93
CA PRO A 1087 35.69 21.74 -48.37
C PRO A 1087 34.81 21.10 -49.45
N ALA A 1088 34.34 19.87 -49.21
CA ALA A 1088 33.46 19.17 -50.13
C ALA A 1088 32.10 19.88 -50.30
N ASP A 1089 31.53 19.85 -51.51
CA ASP A 1089 30.21 20.40 -51.83
C ASP A 1089 29.16 19.30 -52.11
N GLY A 1090 29.58 18.03 -52.08
CA GLY A 1090 28.70 16.87 -52.25
C GLY A 1090 29.38 15.55 -51.88
N GLY A 1091 28.71 14.43 -52.19
CA GLY A 1091 29.21 13.08 -51.93
C GLY A 1091 28.23 12.19 -51.16
N THR A 1092 28.62 10.93 -50.94
CA THR A 1092 27.79 9.93 -50.25
C THR A 1092 28.14 9.75 -48.77
N ALA A 1093 29.28 10.27 -48.32
CA ALA A 1093 29.83 9.98 -46.99
C ALA A 1093 28.90 10.42 -45.84
N GLY A 1094 28.32 11.63 -45.90
CA GLY A 1094 27.41 12.11 -44.85
C GLY A 1094 26.13 11.26 -44.72
N ALA A 1095 25.53 10.85 -45.83
CA ALA A 1095 24.33 10.00 -45.81
C ALA A 1095 24.63 8.58 -45.29
N ARG A 1096 25.79 8.03 -45.68
CA ARG A 1096 26.26 6.73 -45.18
C ARG A 1096 26.64 6.78 -43.71
N ARG A 1097 27.16 7.92 -43.21
CA ARG A 1097 27.40 8.14 -41.79
C ARG A 1097 26.11 8.07 -40.97
N VAL A 1098 25.05 8.72 -41.44
CA VAL A 1098 23.74 8.68 -40.77
C VAL A 1098 23.20 7.24 -40.73
N ALA A 1099 23.38 6.45 -41.79
CA ALA A 1099 23.00 5.04 -41.81
C ALA A 1099 23.84 4.20 -40.82
N LEU A 1100 25.16 4.44 -40.76
CA LEU A 1100 26.09 3.80 -39.83
C LEU A 1100 25.73 4.11 -38.37
N ASP A 1101 25.52 5.38 -38.02
CA ASP A 1101 25.18 5.81 -36.65
C ASP A 1101 23.83 5.23 -36.22
N ARG A 1102 22.86 5.13 -37.15
CA ARG A 1102 21.56 4.49 -36.90
C ARG A 1102 21.70 2.98 -36.64
N LEU A 1103 22.55 2.29 -37.40
CA LEU A 1103 22.87 0.87 -37.17
C LEU A 1103 23.53 0.63 -35.81
N CYS A 1104 24.54 1.43 -35.46
CA CYS A 1104 25.18 1.35 -34.14
C CYS A 1104 24.19 1.65 -33.01
N SER A 1105 23.34 2.66 -33.15
CA SER A 1105 22.32 3.01 -32.15
C SER A 1105 21.29 1.88 -31.96
N LEU A 1106 20.89 1.21 -33.05
CA LEU A 1106 19.97 0.06 -32.99
C LEU A 1106 20.60 -1.15 -32.27
N LEU A 1107 21.91 -1.34 -32.40
CA LEU A 1107 22.65 -2.41 -31.72
C LEU A 1107 22.94 -2.08 -30.24
N ASP A 1108 23.25 -0.81 -29.91
CA ASP A 1108 23.41 -0.36 -28.52
C ASP A 1108 22.08 -0.43 -27.74
N LEU A 1109 20.94 -0.17 -28.39
CA LEU A 1109 19.61 -0.39 -27.82
C LEU A 1109 19.34 -1.87 -27.47
N GLN A 1110 20.04 -2.83 -28.09
CA GLN A 1110 19.94 -4.26 -27.77
C GLN A 1110 20.86 -4.70 -26.62
N ARG A 1111 21.95 -3.98 -26.34
CA ARG A 1111 22.86 -4.28 -25.20
C ARG A 1111 22.26 -3.96 -23.82
N GLY A 1112 21.10 -3.30 -23.78
CA GLY A 1112 20.30 -3.09 -22.57
C GLY A 1112 19.36 -4.25 -22.20
N LEU A 1113 19.45 -5.39 -22.89
CA LEU A 1113 18.72 -6.62 -22.56
C LEU A 1113 19.63 -7.59 -21.80
N PRO A 1114 19.16 -8.28 -20.74
CA PRO A 1114 20.00 -9.17 -19.95
C PRO A 1114 20.55 -10.33 -20.80
N ASP A 1115 21.84 -10.62 -20.62
CA ASP A 1115 22.51 -11.81 -21.16
C ASP A 1115 21.73 -13.07 -20.77
N LEU A 1116 21.15 -13.74 -21.76
CA LEU A 1116 20.54 -15.07 -21.63
C LEU A 1116 21.50 -16.19 -22.04
N ALA A 1117 22.76 -15.88 -22.33
CA ALA A 1117 23.77 -16.89 -22.66
C ALA A 1117 24.68 -17.12 -21.44
N GLY A 1118 24.35 -18.14 -20.66
CA GLY A 1118 25.34 -18.83 -19.85
C GLY A 1118 26.43 -19.44 -20.73
N ASP A 1119 27.53 -19.85 -20.08
CA ASP A 1119 28.75 -20.42 -20.65
C ASP A 1119 28.54 -21.09 -22.05
N PRO A 1120 29.23 -20.61 -23.10
CA PRO A 1120 29.10 -21.16 -24.45
C PRO A 1120 29.42 -22.67 -24.54
N ALA A 1121 30.12 -23.24 -23.55
CA ALA A 1121 30.35 -24.68 -23.48
C ALA A 1121 29.08 -25.52 -23.21
N THR A 1122 28.08 -24.95 -22.51
CA THR A 1122 26.82 -25.65 -22.21
C THR A 1122 25.80 -25.61 -23.35
N GLY A 1123 25.83 -24.59 -24.20
CA GLY A 1123 24.89 -24.47 -25.35
C GLY A 1123 25.15 -25.45 -26.50
N GLU A 1124 26.40 -25.92 -26.65
CA GLU A 1124 26.76 -26.87 -27.72
C GLU A 1124 26.27 -28.31 -27.43
N ALA A 1125 26.01 -28.64 -26.17
CA ALA A 1125 25.56 -29.97 -25.74
C ALA A 1125 24.04 -30.16 -25.80
N GLU A 1126 23.25 -29.08 -25.75
CA GLU A 1126 21.78 -29.15 -25.96
C GLU A 1126 21.38 -29.05 -27.44
N LEU A 1127 22.30 -28.63 -28.31
CA LEU A 1127 22.10 -28.59 -29.77
C LEU A 1127 22.52 -29.89 -30.49
N ARG A 1128 23.08 -30.87 -29.78
CA ARG A 1128 23.27 -32.25 -30.25
C ARG A 1128 22.30 -33.19 -29.56
#